data_AF-A0A9D8NXF8-F1
#
_entry.id   AF-A0A9D8NXF8-F1
#
_cell.length_a   1.000
_cell.length_b   1.000
_cell.length_c   1.000
_cell.angle_alpha   90.00
_cell.angle_beta   90.00
_cell.angle_gamma   90.00
#
_symmetry.space_group_name_H-M   'P 1'
#
loop_
_entity.id
_entity.type
_entity.pdbx_description
1 polymer ?
#
loop_
_entity_poly.entity_id
_entity_poly.type
_entity_poly.pdbx_seq_one_letter_code
_entity_poly.pdbx_strand_id
1 'polypeptide(L)'
;MNARNEKAMKRPGILVGVTTIFLIVCTFGVMAQENSDCFMCHSDKSLTKKIGRTTVSLYVAEKTFASSSHGSLSCTMCHVDLDGKELPHEPQLQKVECGPCHGVQQAMYEECLHGKSSKRGDALAPNCQSCHGTHDILPARDVRSAINPLRVPYLCGKCHREGAPVQLQRTIHQANILENYSESIHGEGLLRKGLIVSATCTSCHTAHQILPHTDTRSTIARRNIAKTCATCHSQIEEVHRKVIKGELWEKELHILPACVDCHQPHKARKVFYDQGMADRDCLRCHEKEGIKSSAGRSLFVSTEHLGQSMHAKTACSQCHTGVSPSRIRPCETVVQNVDCGSCHAEVAAEYQNSTHGKLFAENDPNAPTCLECHGTHQARGKRDPKSNTFPTRVPELCGKCHREGEKAAVRYTGKEHDIVNHYTESIHGKGLLKSGLVVTAMCTDCHGAHSELPSKNPNSSVHRDNVAHTCGKCHHGIEEKFEKSVHSPLVTKTDKELPACSECHSAHTIRRTDVSGFQLEIMQQCGRCHRKIATTYFDTYHGKVSQLGYTKTAKCYDCHGAHDILPVSNPESHLSRDNVVATCQKCHPGATRRFAGYLTHATHHDPEKYPILFWVFWGMTGLLIGTFVVGGLHTLLWLPRSLQWKRQLKQGKQPKTKQEQGTDE
;
A
#
# COMPACT_ATOMS: atom_id res chain seq x y z
N MET A 1 28.48 19.20 46.18
CA MET A 1 28.68 20.64 46.41
C MET A 1 27.36 21.35 46.15
N ASN A 2 26.94 22.24 47.06
CA ASN A 2 25.90 23.29 47.00
C ASN A 2 24.52 22.93 46.37
N ALA A 3 23.42 22.82 47.14
CA ALA A 3 22.63 23.88 47.82
C ALA A 3 21.71 24.68 46.85
N ARG A 4 20.50 25.19 47.15
CA ARG A 4 19.61 25.28 48.35
C ARG A 4 18.22 25.78 47.85
N ASN A 5 17.05 25.60 48.48
CA ASN A 5 16.64 24.90 49.71
C ASN A 5 15.13 24.50 49.67
N GLU A 6 14.64 23.88 50.75
CA GLU A 6 13.24 23.57 51.11
C GLU A 6 12.44 24.72 51.81
N LYS A 7 11.11 24.50 51.94
CA LYS A 7 10.19 24.82 53.08
C LYS A 7 9.73 26.26 53.42
N ALA A 8 8.42 26.45 53.22
CA ALA A 8 7.37 26.78 54.21
C ALA A 8 7.52 27.94 55.25
N MET A 9 6.57 28.88 55.19
CA MET A 9 6.07 29.72 56.30
C MET A 9 4.54 29.77 56.16
N LYS A 10 3.68 29.43 57.14
CA LYS A 10 3.46 29.89 58.52
C LYS A 10 2.95 31.34 58.66
N ARG A 11 1.77 31.40 59.31
CA ARG A 11 0.91 32.54 59.70
C ARG A 11 1.65 33.80 60.20
N PRO A 12 1.13 35.01 59.92
CA PRO A 12 1.30 36.15 60.81
C PRO A 12 0.24 36.14 61.92
N GLY A 13 0.64 36.58 63.10
CA GLY A 13 -0.26 37.09 64.13
C GLY A 13 0.41 38.29 64.77
N ILE A 14 -0.18 39.48 64.63
CA ILE A 14 0.23 40.68 65.37
C ILE A 14 -1.03 41.32 65.96
N LEU A 15 -0.87 41.70 67.22
CA LEU A 15 -1.86 42.25 68.12
C LEU A 15 -1.85 43.78 68.02
N VAL A 16 -2.99 44.43 67.73
CA VAL A 16 -3.23 45.83 68.09
C VAL A 16 -4.68 45.93 68.57
N GLY A 17 -4.86 46.31 69.83
CA GLY A 17 -6.19 46.54 70.39
C GLY A 17 -6.64 47.99 70.18
N VAL A 18 -7.92 48.17 69.88
CA VAL A 18 -8.64 49.42 70.15
C VAL A 18 -9.95 49.05 70.83
N THR A 19 -10.13 49.58 72.04
CA THR A 19 -11.35 49.46 72.82
C THR A 19 -12.47 50.30 72.21
N THR A 20 -13.59 49.69 71.84
CA THR A 20 -14.85 50.43 71.69
C THR A 20 -16.04 49.62 72.17
N ILE A 21 -16.70 50.18 73.17
CA ILE A 21 -18.00 49.84 73.77
C ILE A 21 -18.97 49.22 72.75
N PHE A 22 -19.50 48.04 73.05
CA PHE A 22 -20.70 47.53 72.38
C PHE A 22 -21.87 47.50 73.36
N LEU A 23 -22.91 48.29 73.06
CA LEU A 23 -24.16 48.25 73.81
C LEU A 23 -24.78 46.85 73.71
N ILE A 24 -25.37 46.39 74.81
CA ILE A 24 -26.36 45.31 74.77
C ILE A 24 -27.61 45.89 74.11
N VAL A 25 -27.75 45.68 72.80
CA VAL A 25 -29.03 45.80 72.10
C VAL A 25 -29.58 44.39 71.96
N CYS A 26 -30.62 44.08 72.73
CA CYS A 26 -31.41 42.88 72.53
C CYS A 26 -32.23 43.02 71.23
N THR A 27 -31.59 42.83 70.07
CA THR A 27 -32.34 42.53 68.85
C THR A 27 -32.93 41.14 69.02
N PHE A 28 -34.27 41.06 69.04
CA PHE A 28 -34.98 39.79 68.88
C PHE A 28 -34.54 39.17 67.55
N GLY A 29 -33.64 38.18 67.63
CA GLY A 29 -33.24 37.41 66.48
C GLY A 29 -34.44 36.63 65.97
N VAL A 30 -34.86 36.91 64.74
CA VAL A 30 -35.77 36.05 63.98
C VAL A 30 -35.18 34.64 64.05
N MET A 31 -35.95 33.69 64.60
CA MET A 31 -35.48 32.31 64.75
C MET A 31 -35.13 31.78 63.36
N ALA A 32 -33.88 31.37 63.16
CA ALA A 32 -33.50 30.66 61.95
C ALA A 32 -34.24 29.32 61.96
N GLN A 33 -35.02 29.07 60.91
CA GLN A 33 -35.88 27.90 60.83
C GLN A 33 -35.03 26.62 60.72
N GLU A 34 -35.12 25.74 61.72
CA GLU A 34 -34.31 24.53 61.82
C GLU A 34 -35.02 23.33 61.19
N ASN A 35 -34.24 22.31 60.78
CA ASN A 35 -34.81 21.11 60.16
C ASN A 35 -35.77 20.36 61.10
N SER A 36 -35.57 20.48 62.42
CA SER A 36 -36.48 20.00 63.46
C SER A 36 -37.91 20.50 63.26
N ASP A 37 -38.08 21.77 62.88
CA ASP A 37 -39.37 22.43 62.74
C ASP A 37 -40.17 21.80 61.60
N CYS A 38 -39.49 21.45 60.50
CA CYS A 38 -40.06 20.69 59.40
C CYS A 38 -40.38 19.24 59.82
N PHE A 39 -39.46 18.58 60.54
CA PHE A 39 -39.63 17.17 60.95
C PHE A 39 -40.74 16.95 61.96
N MET A 40 -41.16 17.96 62.75
CA MET A 40 -42.32 17.85 63.64
C MET A 40 -43.59 17.34 62.91
N CYS A 41 -43.81 17.79 61.67
CA CYS A 41 -44.91 17.33 60.83
C CYS A 41 -44.47 16.27 59.82
N HIS A 42 -43.33 16.47 59.15
CA HIS A 42 -42.92 15.61 58.04
C HIS A 42 -42.31 14.27 58.47
N SER A 43 -42.07 14.03 59.76
CA SER A 43 -41.69 12.70 60.26
C SER A 43 -42.87 11.72 60.43
N ASP A 44 -44.12 12.17 60.24
CA ASP A 44 -45.27 11.28 60.24
C ASP A 44 -45.43 10.53 58.90
N LYS A 45 -45.47 9.20 58.97
CA LYS A 45 -45.69 8.30 57.83
C LYS A 45 -47.13 8.36 57.29
N SER A 46 -48.09 8.83 58.09
CA SER A 46 -49.49 8.98 57.71
C SER A 46 -49.75 10.25 56.88
N LEU A 47 -48.82 11.21 56.91
CA LEU A 47 -48.97 12.50 56.26
C LEU A 47 -49.01 12.34 54.73
N THR A 48 -50.13 12.71 54.14
CA THR A 48 -50.38 12.61 52.69
C THR A 48 -51.09 13.84 52.15
N LYS A 49 -50.90 14.10 50.86
CA LYS A 49 -51.60 15.14 50.10
C LYS A 49 -52.24 14.54 48.86
N LYS A 50 -53.44 15.00 48.51
CA LYS A 50 -54.10 14.64 47.26
C LYS A 50 -53.67 15.61 46.15
N ILE A 51 -53.09 15.09 45.07
CA ILE A 51 -52.74 15.85 43.87
C ILE A 51 -53.53 15.26 42.70
N GLY A 52 -54.60 15.94 42.31
CA GLY A 52 -55.54 15.44 41.31
C GLY A 52 -56.24 14.15 41.79
N ARG A 53 -56.05 13.05 41.06
CA ARG A 53 -56.59 11.72 41.43
C ARG A 53 -55.64 10.89 42.31
N THR A 54 -54.41 11.35 42.55
CA THR A 54 -53.37 10.55 43.22
C THR A 54 -53.11 11.07 44.63
N THR A 55 -53.11 10.19 45.62
CA THR A 55 -52.62 10.49 46.98
C THR A 55 -51.11 10.27 47.00
N VAL A 56 -50.35 11.29 47.40
CA VAL A 56 -48.89 11.23 47.55
C VAL A 56 -48.51 11.38 49.02
N SER A 57 -47.48 10.67 49.46
CA SER A 57 -46.93 10.84 50.82
C SER A 57 -46.09 12.11 50.90
N LEU A 58 -46.22 12.83 52.02
CA LEU A 58 -45.37 13.96 52.39
C LEU A 58 -44.31 13.58 53.45
N TYR A 59 -44.24 12.30 53.83
CA TYR A 59 -43.29 11.78 54.81
C TYR A 59 -41.84 11.96 54.33
N VAL A 60 -40.99 12.46 55.23
CA VAL A 60 -39.54 12.55 55.07
C VAL A 60 -38.89 11.83 56.24
N ALA A 61 -38.20 10.73 55.93
CA ALA A 61 -37.41 10.00 56.92
C ALA A 61 -36.14 10.79 57.26
N GLU A 62 -36.09 11.40 58.44
CA GLU A 62 -34.93 12.17 58.95
C GLU A 62 -33.60 11.44 58.73
N LYS A 63 -33.49 10.17 59.13
CA LYS A 63 -32.28 9.35 58.94
C LYS A 63 -31.90 9.15 57.48
N THR A 64 -32.87 9.10 56.57
CA THR A 64 -32.62 9.00 55.13
C THR A 64 -32.09 10.32 54.59
N PHE A 65 -32.73 11.44 54.93
CA PHE A 65 -32.30 12.78 54.54
C PHE A 65 -30.89 13.10 55.07
N ALA A 66 -30.63 12.85 56.35
CA ALA A 66 -29.32 13.03 56.97
C ALA A 66 -28.21 12.17 56.32
N SER A 67 -28.57 11.03 55.71
CA SER A 67 -27.63 10.19 54.94
C SER A 67 -27.45 10.61 53.48
N SER A 68 -28.24 11.57 53.00
CA SER A 68 -28.15 12.09 51.63
C SER A 68 -26.95 13.04 51.45
N SER A 69 -26.60 13.30 50.20
CA SER A 69 -25.55 14.27 49.82
C SER A 69 -25.87 15.71 50.26
N HIS A 70 -27.13 15.98 50.61
CA HIS A 70 -27.63 17.27 51.08
C HIS A 70 -28.07 17.23 52.56
N GLY A 71 -27.76 16.15 53.30
CA GLY A 71 -28.24 15.94 54.67
C GLY A 71 -27.73 16.96 55.71
N SER A 72 -26.72 17.76 55.35
CA SER A 72 -26.21 18.88 56.15
C SER A 72 -26.82 20.24 55.79
N LEU A 73 -27.72 20.31 54.81
CA LEU A 73 -28.41 21.54 54.40
C LEU A 73 -29.70 21.72 55.19
N SER A 74 -30.17 22.98 55.32
CA SER A 74 -31.52 23.21 55.84
C SER A 74 -32.57 22.88 54.77
N CYS A 75 -33.77 22.50 55.19
CA CYS A 75 -34.91 22.29 54.30
C CYS A 75 -35.19 23.55 53.43
N THR A 76 -35.03 24.73 54.02
CA THR A 76 -35.22 26.04 53.35
C THR A 76 -34.18 26.34 52.27
N MET A 77 -32.99 25.73 52.26
CA MET A 77 -32.03 25.88 51.15
C MET A 77 -32.52 25.25 49.84
N CYS A 78 -33.43 24.27 49.91
CA CYS A 78 -34.07 23.66 48.73
C CYS A 78 -35.50 24.17 48.54
N HIS A 79 -36.25 24.33 49.64
CA HIS A 79 -37.56 24.96 49.69
C HIS A 79 -37.42 26.45 50.03
N VAL A 80 -36.81 27.20 49.11
CA VAL A 80 -36.50 28.64 49.29
C VAL A 80 -37.74 29.51 49.48
N ASP A 81 -38.91 29.01 49.11
CA ASP A 81 -40.22 29.64 49.33
C ASP A 81 -40.73 29.53 50.76
N LEU A 82 -40.13 28.66 51.58
CA LEU A 82 -40.42 28.50 53.01
C LEU A 82 -39.56 29.38 53.93
N ASP A 83 -38.47 29.97 53.43
CA ASP A 83 -37.53 30.72 54.28
C ASP A 83 -38.22 31.92 54.95
N GLY A 84 -38.18 31.96 56.28
CA GLY A 84 -38.85 32.98 57.09
C GLY A 84 -40.40 32.93 57.03
N LYS A 85 -41.01 31.81 56.64
CA LYS A 85 -42.47 31.62 56.65
C LYS A 85 -42.96 31.01 57.96
N GLU A 86 -44.16 31.42 58.37
CA GLU A 86 -44.87 30.79 59.48
C GLU A 86 -45.27 29.34 59.13
N LEU A 87 -45.16 28.44 60.10
CA LEU A 87 -45.57 27.04 59.98
C LEU A 87 -46.87 26.81 60.79
N PRO A 88 -47.80 25.95 60.31
CA PRO A 88 -47.74 25.16 59.08
C PRO A 88 -47.91 26.01 57.81
N HIS A 89 -47.07 25.74 56.81
CA HIS A 89 -47.05 26.48 55.54
C HIS A 89 -48.26 26.16 54.65
N GLU A 90 -48.53 27.02 53.66
CA GLU A 90 -49.59 26.78 52.68
C GLU A 90 -49.36 25.47 51.87
N PRO A 91 -50.42 24.82 51.37
CA PRO A 91 -50.28 23.52 50.70
C PRO A 91 -49.46 23.55 49.40
N GLN A 92 -49.31 24.71 48.74
CA GLN A 92 -48.80 24.80 47.37
C GLN A 92 -47.42 25.47 47.31
N LEU A 93 -46.40 24.69 47.63
CA LEU A 93 -45.00 25.08 47.48
C LEU A 93 -44.58 25.13 46.00
N GLN A 94 -43.56 25.94 45.72
CA GLN A 94 -42.87 25.92 44.44
C GLN A 94 -42.07 24.62 44.25
N LYS A 95 -41.67 24.34 43.02
CA LYS A 95 -40.81 23.18 42.73
C LYS A 95 -39.38 23.52 43.14
N VAL A 96 -38.71 22.55 43.77
CA VAL A 96 -37.29 22.68 44.12
C VAL A 96 -36.44 22.74 42.85
N GLU A 97 -35.74 23.85 42.67
CA GLU A 97 -34.82 24.08 41.54
C GLU A 97 -33.38 23.79 41.95
N CYS A 98 -32.74 22.83 41.28
CA CYS A 98 -31.35 22.44 41.56
C CYS A 98 -30.31 23.37 40.91
N GLY A 99 -30.74 24.15 39.91
CA GLY A 99 -29.87 24.98 39.06
C GLY A 99 -29.00 26.00 39.78
N PRO A 100 -29.46 26.73 40.82
CA PRO A 100 -28.65 27.72 41.53
C PRO A 100 -27.35 27.15 42.13
N CYS A 101 -27.36 25.89 42.57
CA CYS A 101 -26.18 25.20 43.10
C CYS A 101 -25.47 24.32 42.06
N HIS A 102 -26.20 23.82 41.06
CA HIS A 102 -25.68 22.90 40.02
C HIS A 102 -25.69 23.53 38.61
N GLY A 103 -25.27 24.79 38.48
CA GLY A 103 -25.39 25.57 37.25
C GLY A 103 -24.77 24.92 36.00
N VAL A 104 -23.67 24.18 36.13
CA VAL A 104 -23.03 23.48 35.01
C VAL A 104 -23.91 22.32 34.52
N GLN A 105 -24.44 21.51 35.43
CA GLN A 105 -25.31 20.38 35.13
C GLN A 105 -26.67 20.85 34.59
N GLN A 106 -27.19 21.96 35.14
CA GLN A 106 -28.40 22.62 34.66
C GLN A 106 -28.24 23.09 33.20
N ALA A 107 -27.16 23.79 32.87
CA ALA A 107 -26.90 24.25 31.50
C ALA A 107 -26.80 23.08 30.50
N MET A 108 -26.10 22.00 30.88
CA MET A 108 -26.05 20.76 30.07
C MET A 108 -27.43 20.14 29.86
N TYR A 109 -28.24 20.08 30.92
CA TYR A 109 -29.59 19.51 30.89
C TYR A 109 -30.54 20.33 30.00
N GLU A 110 -30.48 21.66 30.06
CA GLU A 110 -31.30 22.53 29.19
C GLU A 110 -30.98 22.37 27.69
N GLU A 111 -29.75 21.98 27.35
CA GLU A 111 -29.38 21.64 25.98
C GLU A 111 -29.81 20.23 25.56
N CYS A 112 -30.00 19.30 26.49
CA CYS A 112 -30.29 17.91 26.19
C CYS A 112 -31.74 17.68 25.72
N LEU A 113 -32.01 16.51 25.15
CA LEU A 113 -33.36 16.15 24.69
C LEU A 113 -34.39 16.15 25.82
N HIS A 114 -34.04 15.69 27.02
CA HIS A 114 -34.95 15.67 28.16
C HIS A 114 -35.30 17.09 28.66
N GLY A 115 -34.32 17.97 28.85
CA GLY A 115 -34.56 19.36 29.26
C GLY A 115 -35.34 20.15 28.21
N LYS A 116 -35.05 19.95 26.91
CA LYS A 116 -35.83 20.56 25.82
C LYS A 116 -37.29 20.09 25.81
N SER A 117 -37.57 18.81 26.08
CA SER A 117 -38.94 18.30 26.21
C SER A 117 -39.62 18.80 27.48
N SER A 118 -38.91 18.82 28.61
CA SER A 118 -39.40 19.36 29.88
C SER A 118 -39.78 20.84 29.77
N LYS A 119 -38.96 21.65 29.07
CA LYS A 119 -39.22 23.09 28.81
C LYS A 119 -40.42 23.31 27.88
N ARG A 120 -40.82 22.31 27.08
CA ARG A 120 -42.04 22.31 26.26
C ARG A 120 -43.28 21.82 27.02
N GLY A 121 -43.16 21.51 28.32
CA GLY A 121 -44.27 21.00 29.14
C GLY A 121 -44.58 19.52 28.92
N ASP A 122 -43.66 18.72 28.37
CA ASP A 122 -43.87 17.28 28.22
C ASP A 122 -43.89 16.60 29.61
N ALA A 123 -45.07 16.13 30.02
CA ALA A 123 -45.27 15.45 31.30
C ALA A 123 -44.51 14.12 31.45
N LEU A 124 -43.99 13.56 30.35
CA LEU A 124 -43.16 12.35 30.36
C LEU A 124 -41.65 12.65 30.33
N ALA A 125 -41.23 13.92 30.26
CA ALA A 125 -39.82 14.27 30.31
C ALA A 125 -39.26 14.11 31.73
N PRO A 126 -38.14 13.39 31.93
CA PRO A 126 -37.52 13.23 33.24
C PRO A 126 -36.82 14.52 33.67
N ASN A 127 -36.96 14.88 34.94
CA ASN A 127 -36.27 15.99 35.60
C ASN A 127 -35.18 15.49 36.57
N CYS A 128 -34.45 16.41 37.21
CA CYS A 128 -33.39 16.12 38.18
C CYS A 128 -33.82 15.11 39.24
N GLN A 129 -34.98 15.31 39.85
CA GLN A 129 -35.50 14.47 40.94
C GLN A 129 -35.88 13.06 40.46
N SER A 130 -36.40 12.91 39.24
CA SER A 130 -36.74 11.61 38.67
C SER A 130 -35.52 10.72 38.40
N CYS A 131 -34.34 11.33 38.25
CA CYS A 131 -33.05 10.65 38.04
C CYS A 131 -32.28 10.43 39.35
N HIS A 132 -32.20 11.43 40.23
CA HIS A 132 -31.35 11.41 41.42
C HIS A 132 -32.06 10.99 42.72
N GLY A 133 -33.40 11.10 42.80
CA GLY A 133 -34.15 11.04 44.05
C GLY A 133 -34.61 12.42 44.52
N THR A 134 -35.26 12.49 45.68
CA THR A 134 -35.74 13.75 46.28
C THR A 134 -35.00 14.05 47.58
N HIS A 135 -35.41 13.43 48.69
CA HIS A 135 -34.75 13.54 50.00
C HIS A 135 -33.76 12.39 50.25
N ASP A 136 -33.49 11.58 49.22
CA ASP A 136 -32.65 10.38 49.23
C ASP A 136 -31.51 10.43 48.20
N ILE A 137 -31.08 11.65 47.82
CA ILE A 137 -30.03 11.89 46.81
C ILE A 137 -28.67 11.42 47.35
N LEU A 138 -28.24 10.22 46.97
CA LEU A 138 -26.98 9.62 47.39
C LEU A 138 -25.86 9.81 46.34
N PRO A 139 -24.58 9.90 46.74
CA PRO A 139 -23.46 10.01 45.81
C PRO A 139 -23.40 8.84 44.82
N ALA A 140 -22.95 9.07 43.59
CA ALA A 140 -22.90 8.04 42.53
C ALA A 140 -22.13 6.76 42.90
N ARG A 141 -21.19 6.84 43.85
CA ARG A 141 -20.41 5.70 44.35
C ARG A 141 -21.17 4.82 45.35
N ASP A 142 -22.22 5.32 46.00
CA ASP A 142 -23.08 4.52 46.88
C ASP A 142 -23.92 3.56 46.05
N VAL A 143 -23.88 2.27 46.37
CA VAL A 143 -24.63 1.20 45.69
C VAL A 143 -26.16 1.35 45.80
N ARG A 144 -26.63 2.20 46.72
CA ARG A 144 -28.05 2.55 46.90
C ARG A 144 -28.48 3.75 46.06
N SER A 145 -27.54 4.55 45.53
CA SER A 145 -27.86 5.73 44.71
C SER A 145 -28.57 5.33 43.41
N ALA A 146 -29.62 6.06 43.03
CA ALA A 146 -30.36 5.81 41.79
C ALA A 146 -29.46 5.90 40.54
N ILE A 147 -28.42 6.72 40.59
CA ILE A 147 -27.44 6.96 39.50
C ILE A 147 -26.17 6.11 39.62
N ASN A 148 -26.11 5.14 40.54
CA ASN A 148 -24.97 4.21 40.61
C ASN A 148 -24.83 3.44 39.28
N PRO A 149 -23.62 3.14 38.77
CA PRO A 149 -23.44 2.43 37.51
C PRO A 149 -24.27 1.14 37.37
N LEU A 150 -24.41 0.34 38.44
CA LEU A 150 -25.23 -0.89 38.45
C LEU A 150 -26.74 -0.62 38.30
N ARG A 151 -27.19 0.60 38.62
CA ARG A 151 -28.59 1.03 38.61
C ARG A 151 -28.96 1.88 37.39
N VAL A 152 -27.99 2.52 36.72
CA VAL A 152 -28.21 3.34 35.51
C VAL A 152 -29.07 2.64 34.43
N PRO A 153 -28.83 1.36 34.06
CA PRO A 153 -29.66 0.70 33.05
C PRO A 153 -31.13 0.60 33.46
N TYR A 154 -31.39 0.28 34.73
CA TYR A 154 -32.76 0.22 35.27
C TYR A 154 -33.39 1.60 35.41
N LEU A 155 -32.61 2.63 35.74
CA LEU A 155 -33.06 4.02 35.81
C LEU A 155 -33.55 4.51 34.45
N CYS A 156 -32.73 4.41 33.40
CA CYS A 156 -33.13 4.71 32.03
C CYS A 156 -34.28 3.81 31.57
N GLY A 157 -34.23 2.53 31.97
CA GLY A 157 -35.25 1.52 31.71
C GLY A 157 -36.65 1.88 32.23
N LYS A 158 -36.80 2.71 33.28
CA LYS A 158 -38.13 3.16 33.75
C LYS A 158 -38.97 3.81 32.63
N CYS A 159 -38.31 4.51 31.70
CA CYS A 159 -38.94 5.19 30.57
C CYS A 159 -38.64 4.53 29.22
N HIS A 160 -37.45 3.96 29.03
CA HIS A 160 -37.00 3.46 27.72
C HIS A 160 -37.12 1.95 27.53
N ARG A 161 -37.57 1.18 28.53
CA ARG A 161 -37.91 -0.25 28.33
C ARG A 161 -39.23 -0.39 27.59
N GLU A 162 -39.44 -1.59 27.08
CA GLU A 162 -40.60 -2.00 26.31
C GLU A 162 -41.86 -1.94 27.18
N GLY A 163 -42.93 -1.36 26.63
CA GLY A 163 -44.19 -1.14 27.36
C GLY A 163 -44.17 0.05 28.34
N ALA A 164 -43.06 0.81 28.45
CA ALA A 164 -43.07 2.06 29.21
C ALA A 164 -43.78 3.19 28.44
N PRO A 165 -44.41 4.17 29.12
CA PRO A 165 -45.19 5.23 28.46
C PRO A 165 -44.41 6.02 27.41
N VAL A 166 -43.12 6.30 27.64
CA VAL A 166 -42.26 7.00 26.67
C VAL A 166 -41.99 6.14 25.44
N GLN A 167 -41.71 4.84 25.61
CA GLN A 167 -41.51 3.90 24.49
C GLN A 167 -42.78 3.67 23.65
N LEU A 168 -43.97 3.72 24.28
CA LEU A 168 -45.25 3.55 23.59
C LEU A 168 -45.76 4.83 22.90
N GLN A 169 -45.45 6.02 23.43
CA GLN A 169 -46.01 7.31 22.97
C GLN A 169 -45.02 8.18 22.17
N ARG A 170 -43.77 7.72 21.99
CA ARG A 170 -42.73 8.45 21.25
C ARG A 170 -42.06 7.52 20.24
N THR A 171 -41.68 8.07 19.08
CA THR A 171 -40.92 7.34 18.06
C THR A 171 -39.49 7.07 18.55
N ILE A 172 -39.22 5.84 18.98
CA ILE A 172 -37.88 5.36 19.31
C ILE A 172 -37.46 4.33 18.25
N HIS A 173 -36.35 4.59 17.55
CA HIS A 173 -35.88 3.76 16.42
C HIS A 173 -35.23 2.42 16.82
N GLN A 174 -35.31 2.04 18.09
CA GLN A 174 -34.72 0.84 18.66
C GLN A 174 -35.75 0.18 19.58
N ALA A 175 -35.83 -1.14 19.53
CA ALA A 175 -36.68 -1.96 20.38
C ALA A 175 -35.83 -2.92 21.22
N ASN A 176 -36.41 -3.43 22.30
CA ASN A 176 -35.78 -4.30 23.29
C ASN A 176 -34.52 -3.67 23.90
N ILE A 177 -34.54 -2.35 24.17
CA ILE A 177 -33.32 -1.57 24.47
C ILE A 177 -32.63 -2.07 25.75
N LEU A 178 -33.40 -2.27 26.82
CA LEU A 178 -32.85 -2.72 28.09
C LEU A 178 -32.45 -4.20 28.05
N GLU A 179 -33.26 -5.02 27.38
CA GLU A 179 -33.00 -6.45 27.18
C GLU A 179 -31.71 -6.66 26.37
N ASN A 180 -31.64 -6.14 25.15
CA ASN A 180 -30.46 -6.23 24.29
C ASN A 180 -29.21 -5.69 25.03
N TYR A 181 -29.31 -4.58 25.78
CA TYR A 181 -28.18 -4.05 26.55
C TYR A 181 -27.73 -5.04 27.62
N SER A 182 -28.67 -5.66 28.35
CA SER A 182 -28.37 -6.65 29.39
C SER A 182 -27.71 -7.92 28.87
N GLU A 183 -27.91 -8.25 27.59
CA GLU A 183 -27.23 -9.33 26.89
C GLU A 183 -25.83 -8.90 26.37
N SER A 184 -25.62 -7.61 26.08
CA SER A 184 -24.35 -7.11 25.54
C SER A 184 -23.16 -7.41 26.46
N ILE A 185 -21.93 -7.42 25.94
CA ILE A 185 -20.73 -7.67 26.76
C ILE A 185 -20.57 -6.65 27.91
N HIS A 186 -21.06 -5.42 27.71
CA HIS A 186 -21.11 -4.40 28.76
C HIS A 186 -22.20 -4.69 29.81
N GLY A 187 -23.38 -5.17 29.38
CA GLY A 187 -24.45 -5.61 30.28
C GLY A 187 -24.10 -6.90 31.04
N GLU A 188 -23.44 -7.87 30.40
CA GLU A 188 -22.90 -9.07 31.04
C GLU A 188 -21.86 -8.69 32.10
N GLY A 189 -20.91 -7.83 31.74
CA GLY A 189 -19.92 -7.29 32.68
C GLY A 189 -20.57 -6.59 33.88
N LEU A 190 -21.46 -5.64 33.62
CA LEU A 190 -22.10 -4.82 34.65
C LEU A 190 -23.09 -5.62 35.52
N LEU A 191 -24.09 -6.26 34.89
CA LEU A 191 -25.27 -6.82 35.56
C LEU A 191 -25.07 -8.27 36.02
N ARG A 192 -24.30 -9.09 35.26
CA ARG A 192 -24.06 -10.50 35.63
C ARG A 192 -22.74 -10.70 36.39
N LYS A 193 -21.70 -9.90 36.12
CA LYS A 193 -20.38 -9.99 36.77
C LYS A 193 -20.09 -8.86 37.78
N GLY A 194 -20.99 -7.89 37.93
CA GLY A 194 -20.85 -6.80 38.91
C GLY A 194 -19.74 -5.78 38.60
N LEU A 195 -19.21 -5.78 37.38
CA LEU A 195 -18.09 -4.93 36.97
C LEU A 195 -18.57 -3.49 36.73
N ILE A 196 -18.49 -2.64 37.76
CA ILE A 196 -18.88 -1.22 37.69
C ILE A 196 -18.07 -0.37 36.70
N VAL A 197 -16.98 -0.92 36.15
CA VAL A 197 -16.16 -0.33 35.09
C VAL A 197 -16.72 -0.59 33.68
N SER A 198 -17.69 -1.50 33.53
CA SER A 198 -18.35 -1.75 32.25
C SER A 198 -19.21 -0.56 31.84
N ALA A 199 -19.17 -0.21 30.55
CA ALA A 199 -19.84 0.96 30.02
C ALA A 199 -21.37 0.90 30.22
N THR A 200 -21.95 1.98 30.73
CA THR A 200 -23.40 2.12 30.93
C THR A 200 -24.02 3.03 29.86
N CYS A 201 -25.34 3.22 29.89
CA CYS A 201 -26.03 4.17 29.01
C CYS A 201 -25.39 5.57 29.00
N THR A 202 -24.99 6.08 30.17
CA THR A 202 -24.38 7.41 30.30
C THR A 202 -22.91 7.45 29.88
N SER A 203 -22.23 6.30 29.79
CA SER A 203 -20.87 6.22 29.23
C SER A 203 -20.85 6.53 27.73
N CYS A 204 -21.91 6.18 27.01
CA CYS A 204 -22.05 6.45 25.58
C CYS A 204 -22.85 7.72 25.29
N HIS A 205 -23.95 7.98 26.01
CA HIS A 205 -24.87 9.10 25.74
C HIS A 205 -24.62 10.37 26.58
N THR A 206 -23.66 10.33 27.52
CA THR A 206 -23.50 11.27 28.64
C THR A 206 -24.66 11.23 29.65
N ALA A 207 -24.47 11.79 30.84
CA ALA A 207 -25.49 11.83 31.90
C ALA A 207 -26.44 13.04 31.79
N HIS A 208 -25.88 14.24 31.57
CA HIS A 208 -26.65 15.48 31.58
C HIS A 208 -26.76 16.17 30.22
N GLN A 209 -26.02 15.74 29.19
CA GLN A 209 -26.04 16.36 27.85
C GLN A 209 -26.42 15.33 26.76
N ILE A 210 -27.51 14.57 27.00
CA ILE A 210 -28.03 13.57 26.07
C ILE A 210 -28.55 14.25 24.79
N LEU A 211 -27.71 14.25 23.75
CA LEU A 211 -27.95 14.86 22.44
C LEU A 211 -28.24 13.78 21.38
N PRO A 212 -29.08 14.06 20.36
CA PRO A 212 -29.35 13.09 19.29
C PRO A 212 -28.09 12.82 18.46
N HIS A 213 -28.01 11.64 17.82
CA HIS A 213 -26.87 11.26 16.96
C HIS A 213 -26.68 12.16 15.73
N THR A 214 -27.64 13.04 15.43
CA THR A 214 -27.58 14.07 14.40
C THR A 214 -26.94 15.38 14.88
N ASP A 215 -26.93 15.66 16.19
CA ASP A 215 -26.18 16.80 16.74
C ASP A 215 -24.70 16.43 16.76
N THR A 216 -23.90 17.22 16.06
CA THR A 216 -22.48 16.95 15.89
C THR A 216 -21.62 17.00 17.16
N ARG A 217 -22.18 17.54 18.26
CA ARG A 217 -21.56 17.58 19.58
C ARG A 217 -21.87 16.31 20.39
N SER A 218 -22.83 15.49 19.95
CA SER A 218 -23.19 14.24 20.62
C SER A 218 -22.04 13.23 20.56
N THR A 219 -21.74 12.58 21.68
CA THR A 219 -20.75 11.49 21.79
C THR A 219 -21.08 10.29 20.91
N ILE A 220 -22.36 10.12 20.54
CA ILE A 220 -22.84 9.09 19.59
C ILE A 220 -23.02 9.60 18.14
N ALA A 221 -22.62 10.85 17.84
CA ALA A 221 -22.61 11.32 16.45
C ALA A 221 -21.61 10.50 15.62
N ARG A 222 -21.92 10.20 14.35
CA ARG A 222 -21.12 9.28 13.50
C ARG A 222 -19.61 9.57 13.54
N ARG A 223 -19.21 10.85 13.58
CA ARG A 223 -17.81 11.30 13.66
C ARG A 223 -17.13 11.17 15.03
N ASN A 224 -17.90 11.05 16.12
CA ASN A 224 -17.39 11.01 17.49
C ASN A 224 -17.33 9.58 18.05
N ILE A 225 -18.05 8.62 17.45
CA ILE A 225 -18.16 7.22 17.92
C ILE A 225 -16.80 6.57 18.19
N ALA A 226 -15.84 6.68 17.28
CA ALA A 226 -14.51 6.08 17.45
C ALA A 226 -13.79 6.63 18.70
N LYS A 227 -13.82 7.95 18.90
CA LYS A 227 -13.25 8.63 20.08
C LYS A 227 -13.96 8.21 21.39
N THR A 228 -15.28 8.07 21.35
CA THR A 228 -16.08 7.58 22.49
C THR A 228 -15.68 6.16 22.86
N CYS A 229 -15.53 5.25 21.90
CA CYS A 229 -15.09 3.87 22.15
C CYS A 229 -13.62 3.79 22.62
N ALA A 230 -12.71 4.56 22.00
CA ALA A 230 -11.29 4.59 22.32
C ALA A 230 -10.98 5.11 23.74
N THR A 231 -11.93 5.80 24.39
CA THR A 231 -11.84 6.23 25.80
C THR A 231 -11.61 5.05 26.75
N CYS A 232 -12.15 3.87 26.44
CA CYS A 232 -11.91 2.64 27.21
C CYS A 232 -11.11 1.60 26.41
N HIS A 233 -11.27 1.54 25.10
CA HIS A 233 -10.62 0.56 24.23
C HIS A 233 -9.36 1.15 23.56
N SER A 234 -8.32 1.45 24.33
CA SER A 234 -7.11 2.13 23.85
C SER A 234 -6.34 1.39 22.74
N GLN A 235 -6.45 0.06 22.66
CA GLN A 235 -5.80 -0.77 21.63
C GLN A 235 -6.67 -1.03 20.38
N ILE A 236 -7.83 -0.35 20.23
CA ILE A 236 -8.74 -0.59 19.09
C ILE A 236 -8.04 -0.42 17.74
N GLU A 237 -7.11 0.52 17.62
CA GLU A 237 -6.36 0.74 16.39
C GLU A 237 -5.40 -0.40 16.05
N GLU A 238 -4.76 -1.02 17.05
CA GLU A 238 -3.80 -2.10 16.80
C GLU A 238 -4.49 -3.36 16.25
N VAL A 239 -5.67 -3.68 16.79
CA VAL A 239 -6.46 -4.83 16.32
C VAL A 239 -7.13 -4.56 14.97
N HIS A 240 -7.55 -3.32 14.69
CA HIS A 240 -8.15 -2.96 13.39
C HIS A 240 -7.10 -2.65 12.31
N ARG A 241 -5.85 -2.27 12.65
CA ARG A 241 -4.76 -2.01 11.69
C ARG A 241 -4.46 -3.16 10.73
N LYS A 242 -4.76 -4.40 11.14
CA LYS A 242 -4.61 -5.62 10.32
C LYS A 242 -5.76 -5.84 9.32
N VAL A 243 -6.82 -5.03 9.39
CA VAL A 243 -8.04 -5.13 8.57
C VAL A 243 -8.29 -3.82 7.80
N ILE A 244 -7.88 -2.67 8.35
CA ILE A 244 -8.07 -1.32 7.83
C ILE A 244 -6.81 -0.51 8.15
N LYS A 245 -6.29 0.26 7.18
CA LYS A 245 -5.14 1.16 7.40
C LYS A 245 -5.49 2.25 8.43
N GLY A 246 -4.84 2.25 9.60
CA GLY A 246 -5.27 3.04 10.77
C GLY A 246 -5.44 4.55 10.54
N GLU A 247 -4.63 5.17 9.66
CA GLU A 247 -4.74 6.60 9.34
C GLU A 247 -6.05 6.99 8.62
N LEU A 248 -6.75 6.03 7.99
CA LEU A 248 -8.02 6.28 7.31
C LEU A 248 -9.15 6.58 8.31
N TRP A 249 -9.04 6.10 9.55
CA TRP A 249 -10.02 6.43 10.61
C TRP A 249 -9.97 7.88 11.04
N GLU A 250 -8.80 8.52 10.97
CA GLU A 250 -8.62 9.93 11.29
C GLU A 250 -8.95 10.84 10.11
N LYS A 251 -8.62 10.41 8.88
CA LYS A 251 -8.64 11.26 7.68
C LYS A 251 -9.93 11.17 6.86
N GLU A 252 -10.57 9.99 6.79
CA GLU A 252 -11.59 9.69 5.76
C GLU A 252 -12.91 9.18 6.37
N LEU A 253 -13.63 10.11 7.02
CA LEU A 253 -14.88 9.93 7.79
C LEU A 253 -16.06 9.18 7.11
N HIS A 254 -15.95 8.89 5.82
CA HIS A 254 -17.00 8.32 4.97
C HIS A 254 -16.60 7.02 4.26
N ILE A 255 -15.32 6.63 4.32
CA ILE A 255 -14.80 5.43 3.65
C ILE A 255 -14.83 4.20 4.58
N LEU A 256 -14.94 4.41 5.89
CA LEU A 256 -15.01 3.33 6.88
C LEU A 256 -16.41 3.21 7.51
N PRO A 257 -16.86 1.98 7.81
CA PRO A 257 -18.01 1.78 8.69
C PRO A 257 -17.73 2.44 10.05
N ALA A 258 -18.71 3.15 10.60
CA ALA A 258 -18.64 3.54 12.00
C ALA A 258 -18.60 2.28 12.87
N CYS A 259 -18.01 2.32 14.07
CA CYS A 259 -17.90 1.13 14.91
C CYS A 259 -19.27 0.45 15.13
N VAL A 260 -20.34 1.24 15.20
CA VAL A 260 -21.74 0.77 15.33
C VAL A 260 -22.34 0.09 14.09
N ASP A 261 -21.79 0.36 12.91
CA ASP A 261 -22.21 -0.30 11.66
C ASP A 261 -21.84 -1.80 11.68
N CYS A 262 -20.77 -2.17 12.41
CA CYS A 262 -20.32 -3.56 12.61
C CYS A 262 -20.58 -4.10 14.03
N HIS A 263 -20.63 -3.26 15.07
CA HIS A 263 -20.85 -3.65 16.47
C HIS A 263 -22.07 -2.90 17.03
N GLN A 264 -23.24 -3.55 17.04
CA GLN A 264 -24.45 -2.94 17.61
C GLN A 264 -24.26 -2.65 19.11
N PRO A 265 -24.18 -1.38 19.54
CA PRO A 265 -23.73 -1.03 20.89
C PRO A 265 -24.75 -1.39 21.98
N HIS A 266 -26.00 -1.58 21.57
CA HIS A 266 -27.09 -1.97 22.45
C HIS A 266 -27.37 -3.47 22.45
N LYS A 267 -26.68 -4.33 21.68
CA LYS A 267 -26.99 -5.77 21.60
C LYS A 267 -25.75 -6.65 21.75
N ALA A 268 -25.92 -7.83 22.33
CA ALA A 268 -24.92 -8.87 22.25
C ALA A 268 -24.56 -9.23 20.81
N ARG A 269 -23.31 -8.99 20.44
CA ARG A 269 -22.59 -9.91 19.56
C ARG A 269 -21.58 -10.64 20.42
N LYS A 270 -21.71 -11.96 20.53
CA LYS A 270 -20.51 -12.77 20.72
C LYS A 270 -19.64 -12.47 19.50
N VAL A 271 -18.34 -12.23 19.66
CA VAL A 271 -17.46 -11.93 18.51
C VAL A 271 -17.00 -13.23 17.84
N PHE A 272 -18.00 -14.00 17.42
CA PHE A 272 -17.96 -14.82 16.23
C PHE A 272 -19.07 -14.29 15.33
N TYR A 273 -18.88 -14.35 14.01
CA TYR A 273 -19.96 -14.03 13.09
C TYR A 273 -21.13 -14.99 13.37
N ASP A 274 -22.18 -14.52 14.06
CA ASP A 274 -23.40 -15.30 14.34
C ASP A 274 -24.15 -15.52 13.03
N GLN A 275 -23.63 -16.50 12.28
CA GLN A 275 -23.99 -16.95 10.94
C GLN A 275 -24.12 -15.80 9.93
N GLY A 276 -23.14 -15.75 9.01
CA GLY A 276 -23.08 -14.68 8.02
C GLY A 276 -24.35 -14.61 7.16
N MET A 277 -24.41 -13.54 6.37
CA MET A 277 -24.89 -13.72 5.01
C MET A 277 -24.04 -14.85 4.43
N ALA A 278 -24.59 -16.06 4.40
CA ALA A 278 -23.84 -17.19 3.88
C ALA A 278 -23.56 -16.87 2.41
N ASP A 279 -22.45 -17.34 1.85
CA ASP A 279 -22.23 -17.14 0.42
C ASP A 279 -23.42 -17.70 -0.39
N ARG A 280 -24.10 -18.73 0.14
CA ARG A 280 -25.41 -19.25 -0.28
C ARG A 280 -26.50 -18.18 -0.47
N ASP A 281 -26.59 -17.16 0.38
CA ASP A 281 -27.63 -16.13 0.30
C ASP A 281 -27.36 -15.14 -0.84
N CYS A 282 -26.07 -14.87 -1.13
CA CYS A 282 -25.64 -14.19 -2.35
C CYS A 282 -25.88 -15.08 -3.58
N LEU A 283 -25.40 -16.33 -3.51
CA LEU A 283 -25.44 -17.32 -4.58
C LEU A 283 -26.86 -17.69 -5.00
N ARG A 284 -27.87 -17.67 -4.11
CA ARG A 284 -29.30 -17.82 -4.46
C ARG A 284 -29.76 -16.94 -5.63
N CYS A 285 -29.09 -15.81 -5.84
CA CYS A 285 -29.22 -14.97 -7.02
C CYS A 285 -28.00 -15.07 -7.97
N HIS A 286 -26.77 -15.05 -7.42
CA HIS A 286 -25.54 -14.95 -8.19
C HIS A 286 -25.04 -16.28 -8.81
N GLU A 287 -25.53 -17.44 -8.39
CA GLU A 287 -25.25 -18.76 -9.01
C GLU A 287 -26.10 -19.02 -10.26
N LYS A 288 -27.03 -18.12 -10.60
CA LYS A 288 -27.95 -18.28 -11.73
C LYS A 288 -27.36 -17.66 -12.98
N GLU A 289 -27.19 -18.46 -14.02
CA GLU A 289 -26.83 -17.95 -15.34
C GLU A 289 -27.89 -16.98 -15.86
N GLY A 290 -27.46 -15.89 -16.51
CA GLY A 290 -28.33 -14.85 -17.04
C GLY A 290 -28.64 -13.67 -16.10
N ILE A 291 -28.25 -13.71 -14.82
CA ILE A 291 -28.37 -12.53 -13.95
C ILE A 291 -27.44 -11.40 -14.40
N LYS A 292 -27.99 -10.20 -14.58
CA LYS A 292 -27.28 -9.00 -15.05
C LYS A 292 -27.45 -7.82 -14.11
N SER A 293 -26.47 -6.93 -14.09
CA SER A 293 -26.57 -5.61 -13.46
C SER A 293 -27.48 -4.68 -14.26
N SER A 294 -27.84 -3.53 -13.68
CA SER A 294 -28.52 -2.43 -14.38
C SER A 294 -27.75 -1.92 -15.60
N ALA A 295 -26.42 -2.10 -15.63
CA ALA A 295 -25.54 -1.78 -16.76
C ALA A 295 -25.32 -2.99 -17.72
N GLY A 296 -26.14 -4.04 -17.64
CA GLY A 296 -26.09 -5.20 -18.54
C GLY A 296 -24.94 -6.20 -18.31
N ARG A 297 -23.93 -5.86 -17.49
CA ARG A 297 -22.83 -6.76 -17.11
C ARG A 297 -23.35 -7.98 -16.35
N SER A 298 -22.89 -9.18 -16.71
CA SER A 298 -23.19 -10.42 -15.98
C SER A 298 -22.79 -10.30 -14.51
N LEU A 299 -23.65 -10.80 -13.62
CA LEU A 299 -23.40 -10.91 -12.18
C LEU A 299 -23.25 -12.37 -11.73
N PHE A 300 -23.17 -13.32 -12.67
CA PHE A 300 -22.99 -14.74 -12.38
C PHE A 300 -21.65 -15.03 -11.69
N VAL A 301 -21.67 -15.92 -10.70
CA VAL A 301 -20.53 -16.42 -9.93
C VAL A 301 -20.60 -17.94 -9.91
N SER A 302 -19.62 -18.59 -10.56
CA SER A 302 -19.46 -20.05 -10.48
C SER A 302 -18.89 -20.44 -9.11
N THR A 303 -19.61 -21.30 -8.40
CA THR A 303 -19.19 -21.88 -7.11
C THR A 303 -17.95 -22.76 -7.26
N GLU A 304 -17.80 -23.46 -8.38
CA GLU A 304 -16.60 -24.25 -8.70
C GLU A 304 -15.38 -23.34 -8.89
N HIS A 305 -15.52 -22.24 -9.62
CA HIS A 305 -14.43 -21.28 -9.83
C HIS A 305 -14.03 -20.57 -8.52
N LEU A 306 -15.00 -20.20 -7.69
CA LEU A 306 -14.76 -19.60 -6.38
C LEU A 306 -14.09 -20.60 -5.42
N GLY A 307 -14.50 -21.86 -5.42
CA GLY A 307 -13.91 -22.92 -4.60
C GLY A 307 -12.45 -23.26 -4.95
N GLN A 308 -12.00 -22.91 -6.16
CA GLN A 308 -10.61 -23.05 -6.61
C GLN A 308 -9.79 -21.75 -6.51
N SER A 309 -10.37 -20.69 -5.93
CA SER A 309 -9.74 -19.38 -5.70
C SER A 309 -8.88 -19.38 -4.43
N MET A 310 -7.89 -18.48 -4.35
CA MET A 310 -7.22 -18.18 -3.07
C MET A 310 -8.20 -17.63 -2.03
N HIS A 311 -9.30 -17.03 -2.49
CA HIS A 311 -10.37 -16.46 -1.68
C HIS A 311 -11.52 -17.46 -1.39
N ALA A 312 -11.34 -18.76 -1.64
CA ALA A 312 -12.37 -19.79 -1.41
C ALA A 312 -12.88 -19.90 0.04
N LYS A 313 -12.16 -19.32 1.01
CA LYS A 313 -12.53 -19.24 2.44
C LYS A 313 -12.87 -17.82 2.91
N THR A 314 -12.93 -16.87 1.98
CA THR A 314 -13.24 -15.46 2.20
C THR A 314 -14.71 -15.24 1.85
N ALA A 315 -15.52 -14.80 2.81
CA ALA A 315 -16.96 -14.61 2.59
C ALA A 315 -17.21 -13.44 1.64
N CYS A 316 -18.27 -13.50 0.81
CA CYS A 316 -18.60 -12.48 -0.19
C CYS A 316 -18.61 -11.05 0.38
N SER A 317 -19.12 -10.87 1.61
CA SER A 317 -19.21 -9.56 2.28
C SER A 317 -17.87 -8.99 2.76
N GLN A 318 -16.80 -9.79 2.83
CA GLN A 318 -15.45 -9.30 3.17
C GLN A 318 -14.83 -8.55 2.00
N CYS A 319 -15.13 -8.94 0.76
CA CYS A 319 -14.74 -8.21 -0.45
C CYS A 319 -15.78 -7.17 -0.85
N HIS A 320 -17.07 -7.51 -0.80
CA HIS A 320 -18.18 -6.60 -1.09
C HIS A 320 -18.63 -5.86 0.18
N THR A 321 -17.74 -5.04 0.75
CA THR A 321 -17.95 -4.32 2.03
C THR A 321 -19.18 -3.40 2.05
N GLY A 322 -19.66 -2.96 0.89
CA GLY A 322 -20.88 -2.14 0.75
C GLY A 322 -22.21 -2.88 0.96
N VAL A 323 -22.23 -4.17 1.30
CA VAL A 323 -23.49 -4.90 1.56
C VAL A 323 -24.10 -4.52 2.91
N SER A 324 -25.44 -4.40 2.96
CA SER A 324 -26.18 -4.06 4.18
C SER A 324 -27.10 -5.20 4.60
N PRO A 325 -26.75 -5.99 5.64
CA PRO A 325 -27.54 -7.15 6.09
C PRO A 325 -28.95 -6.81 6.59
N SER A 326 -29.24 -5.55 6.90
CA SER A 326 -30.56 -5.08 7.33
C SER A 326 -31.53 -4.78 6.16
N ARG A 327 -31.08 -4.94 4.91
CA ARG A 327 -31.89 -4.75 3.69
C ARG A 327 -32.40 -6.09 3.16
N ILE A 328 -33.63 -6.09 2.64
CA ILE A 328 -34.25 -7.25 1.97
C ILE A 328 -33.41 -7.76 0.80
N ARG A 329 -32.75 -6.83 0.08
CA ARG A 329 -31.67 -7.11 -0.86
C ARG A 329 -30.36 -6.57 -0.29
N PRO A 330 -29.50 -7.40 0.33
CA PRO A 330 -28.29 -6.89 0.98
C PRO A 330 -27.29 -6.20 0.04
N CYS A 331 -27.32 -6.53 -1.26
CA CYS A 331 -26.48 -5.88 -2.28
C CYS A 331 -27.06 -4.59 -2.88
N GLU A 332 -28.21 -4.10 -2.40
CA GLU A 332 -28.81 -2.81 -2.84
C GLU A 332 -27.91 -1.61 -2.53
N THR A 333 -27.15 -1.68 -1.44
CA THR A 333 -26.25 -0.60 -0.97
C THR A 333 -24.84 -0.66 -1.57
N VAL A 334 -24.55 -1.64 -2.43
CA VAL A 334 -23.22 -1.79 -3.05
C VAL A 334 -23.10 -0.80 -4.22
N VAL A 335 -22.45 0.34 -3.95
CA VAL A 335 -22.25 1.43 -4.92
C VAL A 335 -20.81 1.54 -5.46
N GLN A 336 -19.86 0.78 -4.90
CA GLN A 336 -18.44 0.78 -5.31
C GLN A 336 -17.99 -0.62 -5.75
N ASN A 337 -16.92 -0.67 -6.55
CA ASN A 337 -16.22 -1.91 -6.87
C ASN A 337 -15.44 -2.43 -5.64
N VAL A 338 -15.07 -3.71 -5.67
CA VAL A 338 -14.23 -4.32 -4.62
C VAL A 338 -12.85 -3.66 -4.60
N ASP A 339 -12.46 -3.09 -3.45
CA ASP A 339 -11.09 -2.65 -3.22
C ASP A 339 -10.23 -3.79 -2.67
N CYS A 340 -9.26 -4.22 -3.48
CA CYS A 340 -8.28 -5.23 -3.09
C CYS A 340 -7.24 -4.67 -2.10
N GLY A 341 -7.01 -3.35 -2.08
CA GLY A 341 -6.02 -2.68 -1.22
C GLY A 341 -6.35 -2.74 0.27
N SER A 342 -7.64 -2.85 0.61
CA SER A 342 -8.10 -3.15 1.98
C SER A 342 -7.38 -4.33 2.66
N CYS A 343 -7.05 -5.39 1.91
CA CYS A 343 -6.31 -6.56 2.42
C CYS A 343 -4.90 -6.69 1.82
N HIS A 344 -4.67 -6.21 0.59
CA HIS A 344 -3.38 -6.26 -0.10
C HIS A 344 -2.69 -4.89 -0.13
N ALA A 345 -2.66 -4.20 1.01
CA ALA A 345 -2.26 -2.78 1.11
C ALA A 345 -0.87 -2.48 0.54
N GLU A 346 0.13 -3.32 0.80
CA GLU A 346 1.50 -3.16 0.29
C GLU A 346 1.54 -3.27 -1.24
N VAL A 347 0.97 -4.35 -1.79
CA VAL A 347 0.90 -4.60 -3.24
C VAL A 347 0.06 -3.55 -3.96
N ALA A 348 -1.00 -3.04 -3.33
CA ALA A 348 -1.80 -1.95 -3.86
C ALA A 348 -1.02 -0.62 -3.90
N ALA A 349 -0.18 -0.36 -2.89
CA ALA A 349 0.70 0.81 -2.87
C ALA A 349 1.85 0.70 -3.89
N GLU A 350 2.43 -0.49 -4.10
CA GLU A 350 3.36 -0.73 -5.21
C GLU A 350 2.68 -0.45 -6.56
N TYR A 351 1.50 -1.06 -6.76
CA TYR A 351 0.72 -0.90 -7.99
C TYR A 351 0.39 0.58 -8.26
N GLN A 352 -0.08 1.33 -7.28
CA GLN A 352 -0.34 2.78 -7.42
C GLN A 352 0.90 3.59 -7.84
N ASN A 353 2.11 3.14 -7.50
CA ASN A 353 3.36 3.77 -7.88
C ASN A 353 3.89 3.32 -9.27
N SER A 354 3.43 2.18 -9.78
CA SER A 354 3.76 1.68 -11.14
C SER A 354 3.21 2.58 -12.26
N THR A 355 3.64 2.33 -13.50
CA THR A 355 3.05 2.95 -14.68
C THR A 355 1.59 2.53 -14.89
N HIS A 356 1.20 1.29 -14.62
CA HIS A 356 -0.21 0.88 -14.78
C HIS A 356 -1.12 1.57 -13.77
N GLY A 357 -0.74 1.62 -12.49
CA GLY A 357 -1.55 2.28 -11.46
C GLY A 357 -1.69 3.79 -11.64
N LYS A 358 -0.64 4.46 -12.15
CA LYS A 358 -0.69 5.88 -12.51
C LYS A 358 -1.67 6.14 -13.66
N LEU A 359 -1.53 5.40 -14.77
CA LEU A 359 -2.46 5.52 -15.90
C LEU A 359 -3.91 5.16 -15.50
N PHE A 360 -4.08 4.18 -14.61
CA PHE A 360 -5.40 3.83 -14.07
C PHE A 360 -6.00 4.97 -13.23
N ALA A 361 -5.20 5.63 -12.38
CA ALA A 361 -5.64 6.80 -11.60
C ALA A 361 -5.97 8.02 -12.49
N GLU A 362 -5.32 8.13 -13.66
CA GLU A 362 -5.62 9.11 -14.71
C GLU A 362 -6.88 8.75 -15.54
N ASN A 363 -7.55 7.64 -15.24
CA ASN A 363 -8.70 7.08 -15.97
C ASN A 363 -8.38 6.68 -17.43
N ASP A 364 -7.14 6.28 -17.71
CA ASP A 364 -6.75 5.80 -19.04
C ASP A 364 -7.42 4.45 -19.36
N PRO A 365 -8.21 4.34 -20.44
CA PRO A 365 -8.95 3.11 -20.76
C PRO A 365 -8.03 1.94 -21.16
N ASN A 366 -6.75 2.19 -21.40
CA ASN A 366 -5.78 1.16 -21.75
C ASN A 366 -5.03 0.63 -20.52
N ALA A 367 -5.10 1.31 -19.37
CA ALA A 367 -4.50 0.84 -18.14
C ALA A 367 -5.18 -0.47 -17.68
N PRO A 368 -4.42 -1.51 -17.30
CA PRO A 368 -5.01 -2.70 -16.72
C PRO A 368 -5.53 -2.41 -15.30
N THR A 369 -6.22 -3.39 -14.72
CA THR A 369 -6.63 -3.36 -13.31
C THR A 369 -6.22 -4.66 -12.63
N CYS A 370 -6.30 -4.73 -11.30
CA CYS A 370 -6.11 -5.96 -10.53
C CYS A 370 -6.91 -7.14 -11.13
N LEU A 371 -8.13 -6.87 -11.60
CA LEU A 371 -9.06 -7.86 -12.16
C LEU A 371 -8.70 -8.30 -13.58
N GLU A 372 -8.06 -7.44 -14.39
CA GLU A 372 -7.59 -7.84 -15.73
C GLU A 372 -6.43 -8.83 -15.65
N CYS A 373 -5.54 -8.65 -14.66
CA CYS A 373 -4.38 -9.52 -14.44
C CYS A 373 -4.75 -10.80 -13.68
N HIS A 374 -5.35 -10.67 -12.48
CA HIS A 374 -5.60 -11.80 -11.58
C HIS A 374 -6.95 -12.49 -11.81
N GLY A 375 -7.85 -11.88 -12.57
CA GLY A 375 -9.24 -12.32 -12.70
C GLY A 375 -10.13 -11.82 -11.56
N THR A 376 -11.39 -12.30 -11.53
CA THR A 376 -12.39 -11.92 -10.54
C THR A 376 -12.48 -12.97 -9.42
N HIS A 377 -13.61 -13.68 -9.28
CA HIS A 377 -13.81 -14.70 -8.24
C HIS A 377 -12.88 -15.91 -8.37
N GLN A 378 -12.23 -16.09 -9.52
CA GLN A 378 -11.33 -17.20 -9.85
C GLN A 378 -9.83 -16.88 -9.67
N ALA A 379 -9.49 -15.91 -8.81
CA ALA A 379 -8.12 -15.48 -8.53
C ALA A 379 -7.29 -16.61 -7.86
N ARG A 380 -6.51 -17.33 -8.67
CA ARG A 380 -5.67 -18.47 -8.25
C ARG A 380 -4.26 -18.04 -7.88
N GLY A 381 -3.65 -18.72 -6.92
CA GLY A 381 -2.26 -18.45 -6.51
C GLY A 381 -1.27 -18.72 -7.63
N LYS A 382 -0.16 -17.97 -7.67
CA LYS A 382 0.89 -18.04 -8.72
C LYS A 382 1.56 -19.42 -8.92
N ARG A 383 1.31 -20.37 -8.01
CA ARG A 383 1.80 -21.76 -8.09
C ARG A 383 0.81 -22.72 -8.76
N ASP A 384 -0.45 -22.34 -8.94
CA ASP A 384 -1.46 -23.15 -9.63
C ASP A 384 -1.24 -23.06 -11.16
N PRO A 385 -0.98 -24.17 -11.87
CA PRO A 385 -0.87 -24.21 -13.33
C PRO A 385 -2.14 -23.79 -14.09
N LYS A 386 -3.25 -23.47 -13.42
CA LYS A 386 -4.46 -22.82 -13.97
C LYS A 386 -4.56 -21.32 -13.69
N SER A 387 -3.63 -20.71 -12.96
CA SER A 387 -3.62 -19.26 -12.72
C SER A 387 -3.20 -18.45 -13.95
N ASN A 388 -3.74 -17.24 -14.11
CA ASN A 388 -3.28 -16.24 -15.06
C ASN A 388 -1.82 -15.83 -14.81
N THR A 389 -1.42 -15.78 -13.53
CA THR A 389 -0.09 -15.35 -13.07
C THR A 389 0.87 -16.53 -12.84
N PHE A 390 0.51 -17.72 -13.33
CA PHE A 390 1.44 -18.85 -13.40
C PHE A 390 2.53 -18.56 -14.44
N PRO A 391 3.81 -18.90 -14.20
CA PRO A 391 4.93 -18.45 -15.04
C PRO A 391 4.74 -18.65 -16.55
N THR A 392 4.26 -19.81 -16.99
CA THR A 392 4.08 -20.09 -18.43
C THR A 392 2.92 -19.33 -19.08
N ARG A 393 2.02 -18.69 -18.31
CA ARG A 393 0.94 -17.82 -18.80
C ARG A 393 1.27 -16.33 -18.77
N VAL A 394 2.25 -15.90 -17.98
CA VAL A 394 2.61 -14.47 -17.86
C VAL A 394 2.91 -13.82 -19.24
N PRO A 395 3.67 -14.44 -20.16
CA PRO A 395 3.91 -13.85 -21.48
C PRO A 395 2.63 -13.64 -22.31
N GLU A 396 1.68 -14.57 -22.23
CA GLU A 396 0.38 -14.44 -22.90
C GLU A 396 -0.49 -13.36 -22.23
N LEU A 397 -0.49 -13.31 -20.90
CA LEU A 397 -1.23 -12.31 -20.11
C LEU A 397 -0.78 -10.89 -20.46
N CYS A 398 0.53 -10.62 -20.40
CA CYS A 398 1.12 -9.34 -20.81
C CYS A 398 0.88 -9.06 -22.30
N GLY A 399 0.96 -10.12 -23.13
CA GLY A 399 0.72 -10.05 -24.57
C GLY A 399 -0.67 -9.58 -24.98
N LYS A 400 -1.69 -9.64 -24.11
CA LYS A 400 -3.02 -9.06 -24.36
C LYS A 400 -3.02 -7.54 -24.50
N CYS A 401 -1.95 -6.87 -24.06
CA CYS A 401 -1.81 -5.41 -24.11
C CYS A 401 -0.52 -4.97 -24.82
N HIS A 402 0.57 -5.73 -24.64
CA HIS A 402 1.91 -5.37 -25.10
C HIS A 402 2.36 -6.09 -26.38
N ARG A 403 1.54 -6.95 -26.99
CA ARG A 403 1.81 -7.46 -28.34
C ARG A 403 1.60 -6.34 -29.36
N GLU A 404 2.41 -6.33 -30.42
CA GLU A 404 2.31 -5.33 -31.50
C GLU A 404 0.86 -5.18 -31.99
N GLY A 405 0.37 -3.94 -32.09
CA GLY A 405 -1.02 -3.62 -32.45
C GLY A 405 -2.05 -3.61 -31.30
N GLU A 406 -1.72 -4.10 -30.10
CA GLU A 406 -2.63 -4.12 -28.94
C GLU A 406 -2.64 -2.80 -28.13
N LYS A 407 -3.61 -2.67 -27.20
CA LYS A 407 -3.98 -1.43 -26.49
C LYS A 407 -2.84 -0.63 -25.83
N ALA A 408 -1.77 -1.30 -25.37
CA ALA A 408 -0.60 -0.62 -24.80
C ALA A 408 0.57 -0.49 -25.81
N ALA A 409 0.73 -1.46 -26.71
CA ALA A 409 1.81 -1.44 -27.71
C ALA A 409 1.69 -0.29 -28.71
N VAL A 410 0.47 0.09 -29.13
CA VAL A 410 0.25 1.21 -30.07
C VAL A 410 0.73 2.59 -29.55
N ARG A 411 1.07 2.69 -28.26
CA ARG A 411 1.60 3.90 -27.61
C ARG A 411 3.12 3.88 -27.45
N TYR A 412 3.77 2.76 -27.78
CA TYR A 412 5.21 2.60 -27.65
C TYR A 412 5.95 3.30 -28.79
N THR A 413 6.83 4.24 -28.45
CA THR A 413 7.62 5.05 -29.40
C THR A 413 9.11 4.72 -29.37
N GLY A 414 9.49 3.59 -28.75
CA GLY A 414 10.87 3.11 -28.73
C GLY A 414 11.24 2.33 -29.99
N LYS A 415 12.39 1.65 -29.95
CA LYS A 415 12.99 0.96 -31.11
C LYS A 415 12.71 -0.55 -31.16
N GLU A 416 12.27 -1.13 -30.03
CA GLU A 416 12.00 -2.57 -29.93
C GLU A 416 10.56 -2.84 -30.36
N HIS A 417 10.38 -3.49 -31.52
CA HIS A 417 9.07 -3.94 -32.01
C HIS A 417 8.89 -5.44 -31.78
N ASP A 418 7.64 -5.90 -31.85
CA ASP A 418 7.24 -7.31 -31.68
C ASP A 418 7.85 -8.01 -30.45
N ILE A 419 7.96 -7.25 -29.35
CA ILE A 419 8.69 -7.62 -28.12
C ILE A 419 8.22 -8.97 -27.56
N VAL A 420 6.92 -9.26 -27.65
CA VAL A 420 6.33 -10.51 -27.14
C VAL A 420 6.84 -11.72 -27.94
N ASN A 421 6.83 -11.67 -29.27
CA ASN A 421 7.32 -12.77 -30.11
C ASN A 421 8.85 -12.90 -30.04
N HIS A 422 9.56 -11.78 -29.99
CA HIS A 422 11.00 -11.78 -29.73
C HIS A 422 11.33 -12.49 -28.41
N TYR A 423 10.62 -12.15 -27.33
CA TYR A 423 10.77 -12.82 -26.05
C TYR A 423 10.44 -14.32 -26.13
N THR A 424 9.34 -14.74 -26.77
CA THR A 424 9.00 -16.18 -26.86
C THR A 424 10.04 -17.00 -27.64
N GLU A 425 10.72 -16.39 -28.61
CA GLU A 425 11.81 -17.00 -29.36
C GLU A 425 13.22 -16.82 -28.74
N SER A 426 13.36 -16.02 -27.68
CA SER A 426 14.58 -15.95 -26.85
C SER A 426 14.86 -17.28 -26.12
N ILE A 427 16.06 -17.44 -25.56
CA ILE A 427 16.37 -18.61 -24.73
C ILE A 427 15.54 -18.66 -23.44
N HIS A 428 15.13 -17.50 -22.90
CA HIS A 428 14.22 -17.44 -21.76
C HIS A 428 12.80 -17.89 -22.15
N GLY A 429 12.25 -17.36 -23.24
CA GLY A 429 10.95 -17.78 -23.77
C GLY A 429 10.91 -19.26 -24.13
N LYS A 430 11.98 -19.79 -24.76
CA LYS A 430 12.10 -21.22 -25.08
C LYS A 430 12.27 -22.12 -23.85
N GLY A 431 13.01 -21.67 -22.83
CA GLY A 431 13.12 -22.37 -21.55
C GLY A 431 11.76 -22.45 -20.84
N LEU A 432 11.07 -21.31 -20.74
CA LEU A 432 9.78 -21.20 -20.06
C LEU A 432 8.65 -21.94 -20.81
N LEU A 433 8.46 -21.64 -22.10
CA LEU A 433 7.28 -22.06 -22.87
C LEU A 433 7.46 -23.40 -23.59
N LYS A 434 8.65 -23.69 -24.15
CA LYS A 434 8.90 -24.95 -24.88
C LYS A 434 9.46 -26.05 -23.98
N SER A 435 10.19 -25.68 -22.93
CA SER A 435 10.82 -26.63 -21.99
C SER A 435 10.10 -26.72 -20.63
N GLY A 436 9.08 -25.89 -20.38
CA GLY A 436 8.29 -25.89 -19.14
C GLY A 436 9.05 -25.45 -17.89
N LEU A 437 10.23 -24.86 -18.03
CA LEU A 437 11.10 -24.50 -16.90
C LEU A 437 10.59 -23.22 -16.23
N VAL A 438 9.72 -23.38 -15.23
CA VAL A 438 9.09 -22.28 -14.45
C VAL A 438 10.06 -21.42 -13.63
N VAL A 439 11.33 -21.81 -13.53
CA VAL A 439 12.43 -21.03 -12.94
C VAL A 439 13.10 -20.08 -13.93
N THR A 440 12.71 -20.13 -15.21
CA THR A 440 13.24 -19.26 -16.26
C THR A 440 12.64 -17.86 -16.14
N ALA A 441 13.46 -16.83 -16.31
CA ALA A 441 13.03 -15.43 -16.23
C ALA A 441 11.89 -15.11 -17.20
N MET A 442 10.85 -14.46 -16.68
CA MET A 442 9.68 -13.96 -17.41
C MET A 442 9.59 -12.42 -17.30
N CYS A 443 8.60 -11.82 -17.98
CA CYS A 443 8.41 -10.36 -18.05
C CYS A 443 8.49 -9.68 -16.67
N THR A 444 7.87 -10.26 -15.65
CA THR A 444 7.79 -9.70 -14.29
C THR A 444 9.08 -9.82 -13.48
N ASP A 445 10.01 -10.72 -13.84
CA ASP A 445 11.29 -10.83 -13.13
C ASP A 445 12.23 -9.68 -13.50
N CYS A 446 12.13 -9.22 -14.75
CA CYS A 446 12.83 -8.05 -15.27
C CYS A 446 12.13 -6.73 -14.95
N HIS A 447 10.81 -6.63 -15.19
CA HIS A 447 10.07 -5.36 -15.09
C HIS A 447 9.38 -5.13 -13.74
N GLY A 448 9.26 -6.15 -12.88
CA GLY A 448 8.34 -6.15 -11.74
C GLY A 448 6.93 -6.62 -12.13
N ALA A 449 6.16 -7.08 -11.14
CA ALA A 449 4.77 -7.54 -11.34
C ALA A 449 3.71 -6.49 -10.97
N HIS A 450 4.08 -5.55 -10.09
CA HIS A 450 3.25 -4.48 -9.56
C HIS A 450 4.05 -3.17 -9.40
N SER A 451 5.28 -3.13 -9.92
CA SER A 451 6.25 -2.05 -9.70
C SER A 451 6.93 -1.64 -11.01
N GLU A 452 6.27 -1.89 -12.14
CA GLU A 452 6.76 -1.63 -13.48
C GLU A 452 6.88 -0.13 -13.74
N LEU A 453 8.12 0.30 -13.98
CA LEU A 453 8.49 1.70 -14.17
C LEU A 453 9.31 1.86 -15.46
N PRO A 454 9.22 3.01 -16.15
CA PRO A 454 9.97 3.24 -17.39
C PRO A 454 11.48 3.16 -17.15
N SER A 455 12.26 2.71 -18.13
CA SER A 455 13.72 2.54 -18.02
C SER A 455 14.50 3.83 -17.75
N LYS A 456 13.87 5.01 -17.89
CA LYS A 456 14.43 6.31 -17.51
C LYS A 456 14.24 6.67 -16.02
N ASN A 457 13.45 5.90 -15.28
CA ASN A 457 13.21 6.13 -13.86
C ASN A 457 14.31 5.41 -13.06
N PRO A 458 15.09 6.10 -12.19
CA PRO A 458 16.15 5.49 -11.38
C PRO A 458 15.70 4.32 -10.49
N ASN A 459 14.41 4.28 -10.11
CA ASN A 459 13.83 3.20 -9.30
C ASN A 459 13.34 2.00 -10.15
N SER A 460 13.43 2.06 -11.48
CA SER A 460 13.05 0.94 -12.34
C SER A 460 14.10 -0.17 -12.30
N SER A 461 13.66 -1.42 -12.19
CA SER A 461 14.54 -2.60 -12.32
C SER A 461 15.20 -2.70 -13.70
N VAL A 462 14.63 -2.08 -14.73
CA VAL A 462 15.23 -1.95 -16.07
C VAL A 462 15.87 -0.57 -16.32
N HIS A 463 16.15 0.20 -15.25
CA HIS A 463 17.05 1.35 -15.35
C HIS A 463 18.47 0.88 -15.62
N ARG A 464 19.23 1.58 -16.47
CA ARG A 464 20.58 1.19 -16.91
C ARG A 464 21.51 0.81 -15.75
N ASP A 465 21.48 1.57 -14.66
CA ASP A 465 22.32 1.34 -13.48
C ASP A 465 21.87 0.15 -12.62
N ASN A 466 20.61 -0.30 -12.78
CA ASN A 466 20.02 -1.43 -12.05
C ASN A 466 20.00 -2.74 -12.87
N VAL A 467 20.21 -2.68 -14.21
CA VAL A 467 20.13 -3.84 -15.11
C VAL A 467 21.06 -4.97 -14.69
N ALA A 468 22.29 -4.66 -14.27
CA ALA A 468 23.25 -5.66 -13.81
C ALA A 468 22.70 -6.48 -12.63
N HIS A 469 22.16 -5.80 -11.60
CA HIS A 469 21.54 -6.42 -10.44
C HIS A 469 20.24 -7.17 -10.78
N THR A 470 19.42 -6.64 -11.69
CA THR A 470 18.21 -7.32 -12.17
C THR A 470 18.54 -8.66 -12.85
N CYS A 471 19.61 -8.73 -13.66
CA CYS A 471 20.12 -9.98 -14.19
C CYS A 471 20.80 -10.84 -13.09
N GLY A 472 21.51 -10.20 -12.15
CA GLY A 472 22.22 -10.80 -11.02
C GLY A 472 21.38 -11.72 -10.15
N LYS A 473 20.09 -11.39 -9.95
CA LYS A 473 19.09 -12.26 -9.27
C LYS A 473 19.14 -13.73 -9.69
N CYS A 474 19.41 -14.00 -10.97
CA CYS A 474 19.57 -15.35 -11.51
C CYS A 474 21.00 -15.64 -12.03
N HIS A 475 21.77 -14.61 -12.39
CA HIS A 475 23.10 -14.70 -12.99
C HIS A 475 24.20 -14.09 -12.10
N HIS A 476 24.10 -14.26 -10.78
CA HIS A 476 25.00 -13.64 -9.79
C HIS A 476 26.49 -13.83 -10.08
N GLY A 477 26.93 -15.03 -10.47
CA GLY A 477 28.33 -15.29 -10.82
C GLY A 477 28.81 -14.64 -12.15
N ILE A 478 27.91 -14.02 -12.91
CA ILE A 478 28.23 -13.18 -14.08
C ILE A 478 28.18 -11.70 -13.70
N GLU A 479 27.20 -11.29 -12.90
CA GLU A 479 27.14 -9.98 -12.25
C GLU A 479 28.45 -9.67 -11.52
N GLU A 480 28.91 -10.56 -10.62
CA GLU A 480 30.15 -10.38 -9.83
C GLU A 480 31.40 -10.20 -10.72
N LYS A 481 31.43 -10.82 -11.90
CA LYS A 481 32.50 -10.64 -12.90
C LYS A 481 32.38 -9.30 -13.61
N PHE A 482 31.17 -8.97 -14.06
CA PHE A 482 30.89 -7.73 -14.76
C PHE A 482 31.18 -6.51 -13.88
N GLU A 483 30.78 -6.56 -12.60
CA GLU A 483 31.04 -5.52 -11.61
C GLU A 483 32.53 -5.20 -11.42
N LYS A 484 33.40 -6.20 -11.56
CA LYS A 484 34.87 -6.09 -11.51
C LYS A 484 35.50 -5.71 -12.86
N SER A 485 34.75 -5.70 -13.94
CA SER A 485 35.24 -5.36 -15.29
C SER A 485 35.38 -3.86 -15.52
N VAL A 486 36.19 -3.46 -16.51
CA VAL A 486 36.33 -2.04 -16.91
C VAL A 486 35.06 -1.44 -17.53
N HIS A 487 34.04 -2.24 -17.82
CA HIS A 487 32.75 -1.77 -18.30
C HIS A 487 31.77 -1.47 -17.16
N SER A 488 32.08 -1.86 -15.93
CA SER A 488 31.27 -1.52 -14.76
C SER A 488 31.53 -0.09 -14.27
N PRO A 489 30.47 0.67 -13.92
CA PRO A 489 30.60 1.99 -13.30
C PRO A 489 31.18 1.94 -11.88
N LEU A 490 31.29 0.75 -11.27
CA LEU A 490 31.97 0.58 -9.97
C LEU A 490 33.49 0.73 -10.12
N VAL A 491 34.06 0.19 -11.21
CA VAL A 491 35.50 0.21 -11.50
C VAL A 491 35.91 1.44 -12.30
N THR A 492 35.21 1.73 -13.40
CA THR A 492 35.60 2.82 -14.30
C THR A 492 34.79 4.08 -13.99
N LYS A 493 35.46 5.11 -13.47
CA LYS A 493 34.89 6.46 -13.33
C LYS A 493 35.21 7.28 -14.57
N THR A 494 34.18 7.68 -15.32
CA THR A 494 34.30 8.43 -16.57
C THR A 494 33.00 9.16 -16.88
N ASP A 495 33.08 10.31 -17.55
CA ASP A 495 31.90 11.05 -18.05
C ASP A 495 31.25 10.41 -19.28
N LYS A 496 31.83 9.31 -19.79
CA LYS A 496 31.32 8.56 -20.94
C LYS A 496 30.32 7.49 -20.52
N GLU A 497 29.27 7.32 -21.31
CA GLU A 497 28.30 6.26 -21.10
C GLU A 497 28.94 4.87 -21.28
N LEU A 498 29.01 4.12 -20.18
CA LEU A 498 29.40 2.70 -20.15
C LEU A 498 28.23 1.80 -20.60
N PRO A 499 28.46 0.58 -21.10
CA PRO A 499 27.37 -0.35 -21.42
C PRO A 499 26.82 -1.01 -20.16
N ALA A 500 25.51 -1.26 -20.09
CA ALA A 500 24.93 -2.30 -19.24
C ALA A 500 24.80 -3.64 -20.00
N CYS A 501 24.21 -4.66 -19.37
CA CYS A 501 24.16 -6.01 -19.92
C CYS A 501 23.35 -6.10 -21.22
N SER A 502 22.30 -5.29 -21.37
CA SER A 502 21.42 -5.25 -22.54
C SER A 502 22.08 -4.76 -23.84
N GLU A 503 23.17 -4.01 -23.71
CA GLU A 503 23.83 -3.30 -24.81
C GLU A 503 24.78 -4.22 -25.59
N CYS A 504 25.27 -5.28 -24.94
CA CYS A 504 26.01 -6.36 -25.59
C CYS A 504 25.09 -7.47 -26.10
N HIS A 505 23.96 -7.75 -25.42
CA HIS A 505 22.95 -8.70 -25.88
C HIS A 505 21.55 -8.30 -25.39
N SER A 506 20.59 -8.12 -26.31
CA SER A 506 19.24 -7.67 -25.96
C SER A 506 18.52 -8.69 -25.06
N ALA A 507 17.91 -8.18 -23.99
CA ALA A 507 17.15 -9.00 -23.04
C ALA A 507 15.92 -9.68 -23.67
N HIS A 508 15.34 -9.10 -24.73
CA HIS A 508 14.16 -9.64 -25.40
C HIS A 508 14.51 -10.63 -26.52
N THR A 509 15.71 -10.60 -27.10
CA THR A 509 16.14 -11.52 -28.17
C THR A 509 17.34 -12.39 -27.77
N ILE A 510 17.63 -12.53 -26.48
CA ILE A 510 18.80 -13.26 -25.96
C ILE A 510 18.83 -14.73 -26.47
N ARG A 511 20.00 -15.18 -26.95
CA ARG A 511 20.23 -16.49 -27.57
C ARG A 511 21.31 -17.27 -26.81
N ARG A 512 21.45 -18.56 -27.10
CA ARG A 512 22.56 -19.37 -26.59
C ARG A 512 23.89 -18.93 -27.20
N THR A 513 24.93 -18.97 -26.39
CA THR A 513 26.31 -18.53 -26.71
C THR A 513 27.05 -19.45 -27.69
N ASP A 514 26.58 -20.68 -27.88
CA ASP A 514 27.16 -21.68 -28.79
C ASP A 514 26.65 -21.56 -30.24
N VAL A 515 25.62 -20.76 -30.49
CA VAL A 515 25.08 -20.52 -31.84
C VAL A 515 25.99 -19.56 -32.60
N SER A 516 26.44 -19.97 -33.79
CA SER A 516 27.38 -19.19 -34.62
C SER A 516 26.92 -17.76 -34.90
N GLY A 517 25.63 -17.56 -35.17
CA GLY A 517 25.06 -16.22 -35.38
C GLY A 517 25.25 -15.29 -34.17
N PHE A 518 25.05 -15.79 -32.95
CA PHE A 518 25.26 -15.01 -31.72
C PHE A 518 26.76 -14.67 -31.55
N GLN A 519 27.64 -15.64 -31.80
CA GLN A 519 29.09 -15.45 -31.66
C GLN A 519 29.65 -14.33 -32.56
N LEU A 520 29.09 -14.18 -33.76
CA LEU A 520 29.42 -13.11 -34.71
C LEU A 520 28.72 -11.79 -34.40
N GLU A 521 27.48 -11.84 -33.89
CA GLU A 521 26.72 -10.66 -33.49
C GLU A 521 27.41 -9.90 -32.35
N ILE A 522 27.82 -10.59 -31.26
CA ILE A 522 28.51 -9.97 -30.11
C ILE A 522 29.75 -9.15 -30.54
N MET A 523 30.52 -9.67 -31.49
CA MET A 523 31.69 -8.97 -32.05
C MET A 523 31.30 -7.62 -32.69
N GLN A 524 30.15 -7.53 -33.35
CA GLN A 524 29.63 -6.28 -33.91
C GLN A 524 29.13 -5.33 -32.83
N GLN A 525 28.57 -5.85 -31.73
CA GLN A 525 28.11 -5.03 -30.59
C GLN A 525 29.29 -4.30 -29.93
N CYS A 526 30.43 -4.97 -29.72
CA CYS A 526 31.66 -4.31 -29.28
C CYS A 526 32.06 -3.13 -30.19
N GLY A 527 31.89 -3.30 -31.51
CA GLY A 527 32.21 -2.29 -32.52
C GLY A 527 31.32 -1.05 -32.52
N ARG A 528 30.14 -1.08 -31.87
CA ARG A 528 29.29 0.12 -31.71
C ARG A 528 29.98 1.20 -30.88
N CYS A 529 30.66 0.80 -29.79
CA CYS A 529 31.42 1.69 -28.93
C CYS A 529 32.91 1.75 -29.33
N HIS A 530 33.55 0.62 -29.63
CA HIS A 530 34.97 0.53 -29.96
C HIS A 530 35.28 0.69 -31.45
N ARG A 531 34.52 1.51 -32.17
CA ARG A 531 34.51 1.61 -33.64
C ARG A 531 35.90 1.66 -34.28
N LYS A 532 36.81 2.52 -33.79
CA LYS A 532 38.18 2.65 -34.33
C LYS A 532 38.99 1.35 -34.24
N ILE A 533 38.89 0.63 -33.12
CA ILE A 533 39.62 -0.62 -32.86
C ILE A 533 38.97 -1.78 -33.61
N ALA A 534 37.64 -1.78 -33.72
CA ALA A 534 36.91 -2.77 -34.51
C ALA A 534 37.32 -2.71 -35.99
N THR A 535 37.46 -1.52 -36.58
CA THR A 535 37.97 -1.36 -37.96
C THR A 535 39.35 -2.01 -38.12
N THR A 536 40.34 -1.69 -37.27
CA THR A 536 41.70 -2.25 -37.43
C THR A 536 41.76 -3.75 -37.11
N TYR A 537 40.91 -4.25 -36.21
CA TYR A 537 40.71 -5.69 -36.02
C TYR A 537 40.23 -6.37 -37.30
N PHE A 538 39.26 -5.77 -38.01
CA PHE A 538 38.74 -6.31 -39.26
C PHE A 538 39.74 -6.32 -40.43
N ASP A 539 40.82 -5.54 -40.36
CA ASP A 539 41.92 -5.63 -41.33
C ASP A 539 42.82 -6.87 -41.12
N THR A 540 42.82 -7.44 -39.91
CA THR A 540 43.62 -8.63 -39.56
C THR A 540 43.05 -9.92 -40.14
N TYR A 541 43.88 -10.98 -40.15
CA TYR A 541 43.42 -12.33 -40.52
C TYR A 541 42.22 -12.79 -39.69
N HIS A 542 42.27 -12.61 -38.36
CA HIS A 542 41.17 -12.99 -37.47
C HIS A 542 39.87 -12.29 -37.82
N GLY A 543 39.92 -10.97 -38.06
CA GLY A 543 38.75 -10.18 -38.41
C GLY A 543 38.18 -10.49 -39.79
N LYS A 544 39.03 -10.64 -40.83
CA LYS A 544 38.60 -11.04 -42.19
C LYS A 544 37.91 -12.40 -42.20
N VAL A 545 38.48 -13.38 -41.50
CA VAL A 545 37.88 -14.72 -41.38
C VAL A 545 36.56 -14.69 -40.59
N SER A 546 36.43 -13.83 -39.57
CA SER A 546 35.15 -13.58 -38.88
C SER A 546 34.10 -12.96 -39.81
N GLN A 547 34.47 -12.03 -40.69
CA GLN A 547 33.55 -11.41 -41.66
C GLN A 547 33.02 -12.40 -42.70
N LEU A 548 33.79 -13.44 -43.04
CA LEU A 548 33.36 -14.54 -43.90
C LEU A 548 32.44 -15.55 -43.17
N GLY A 549 32.02 -15.25 -41.94
CA GLY A 549 31.09 -16.08 -41.16
C GLY A 549 31.74 -17.23 -40.39
N TYR A 550 33.08 -17.33 -40.39
CA TYR A 550 33.79 -18.40 -39.68
C TYR A 550 33.89 -18.06 -38.19
N THR A 551 33.47 -18.97 -37.30
CA THR A 551 33.45 -18.70 -35.85
C THR A 551 34.65 -19.27 -35.08
N LYS A 552 35.41 -20.20 -35.70
CA LYS A 552 36.62 -20.82 -35.13
C LYS A 552 37.89 -19.96 -35.28
N THR A 553 37.74 -18.64 -35.12
CA THR A 553 38.82 -17.64 -35.15
C THR A 553 38.69 -16.75 -33.91
N ALA A 554 39.77 -16.12 -33.47
CA ALA A 554 39.75 -15.26 -32.28
C ALA A 554 38.90 -13.99 -32.52
N LYS A 555 37.88 -13.81 -31.68
CA LYS A 555 36.96 -12.66 -31.63
C LYS A 555 37.32 -11.79 -30.43
N CYS A 556 36.73 -10.60 -30.32
CA CYS A 556 37.06 -9.63 -29.27
C CYS A 556 37.06 -10.25 -27.86
N TYR A 557 36.03 -11.04 -27.53
CA TYR A 557 35.87 -11.66 -26.21
C TYR A 557 36.76 -12.89 -25.97
N ASP A 558 37.23 -13.58 -27.02
CA ASP A 558 38.15 -14.72 -26.85
C ASP A 558 39.52 -14.25 -26.30
N CYS A 559 39.90 -13.02 -26.66
CA CYS A 559 41.11 -12.34 -26.22
C CYS A 559 40.91 -11.57 -24.91
N HIS A 560 39.84 -10.77 -24.81
CA HIS A 560 39.64 -9.82 -23.70
C HIS A 560 38.87 -10.38 -22.50
N GLY A 561 38.20 -11.52 -22.62
CA GLY A 561 37.15 -11.94 -21.70
C GLY A 561 35.75 -11.49 -22.18
N ALA A 562 34.70 -12.06 -21.59
CA ALA A 562 33.31 -11.80 -22.00
C ALA A 562 32.60 -10.86 -21.02
N HIS A 563 32.63 -11.20 -19.73
CA HIS A 563 32.08 -10.39 -18.63
C HIS A 563 33.17 -9.97 -17.64
N ASP A 564 34.41 -10.42 -17.85
CA ASP A 564 35.59 -10.30 -17.01
C ASP A 564 36.69 -9.49 -17.71
N ILE A 565 36.28 -8.43 -18.42
CA ILE A 565 37.18 -7.59 -19.21
C ILE A 565 37.97 -6.68 -18.28
N LEU A 566 39.25 -7.02 -18.09
CA LEU A 566 40.17 -6.34 -17.17
C LEU A 566 41.28 -5.58 -17.94
N PRO A 567 41.81 -4.47 -17.38
CA PRO A 567 42.87 -3.71 -18.05
C PRO A 567 44.15 -4.56 -18.13
N VAL A 568 44.95 -4.36 -19.18
CA VAL A 568 46.18 -5.14 -19.45
C VAL A 568 47.21 -5.06 -18.31
N SER A 569 47.15 -4.01 -17.48
CA SER A 569 47.97 -3.84 -16.28
C SER A 569 47.53 -4.70 -15.09
N ASN A 570 46.29 -5.22 -15.06
CA ASN A 570 45.83 -6.12 -14.03
C ASN A 570 46.40 -7.54 -14.30
N PRO A 571 47.10 -8.17 -13.33
CA PRO A 571 47.62 -9.54 -13.47
C PRO A 571 46.58 -10.57 -13.89
N GLU A 572 45.31 -10.43 -13.46
CA GLU A 572 44.21 -11.35 -13.77
C GLU A 572 43.65 -11.18 -15.19
N SER A 573 44.02 -10.12 -15.93
CA SER A 573 43.55 -9.92 -17.29
C SER A 573 44.01 -11.06 -18.23
N HIS A 574 43.13 -11.52 -19.12
CA HIS A 574 43.46 -12.51 -20.17
C HIS A 574 44.62 -12.06 -21.08
N LEU A 575 44.87 -10.75 -21.15
CA LEU A 575 45.95 -10.12 -21.92
C LEU A 575 47.05 -9.54 -21.03
N SER A 576 47.09 -9.89 -19.75
CA SER A 576 48.16 -9.46 -18.85
C SER A 576 49.52 -9.96 -19.33
N ARG A 577 50.59 -9.35 -18.82
CA ARG A 577 51.98 -9.66 -19.16
C ARG A 577 52.31 -11.16 -19.06
N ASP A 578 51.61 -11.89 -18.20
CA ASP A 578 51.89 -13.29 -17.90
C ASP A 578 50.83 -14.24 -18.48
N ASN A 579 49.59 -13.79 -18.67
CA ASN A 579 48.49 -14.60 -19.23
C ASN A 579 48.40 -14.60 -20.76
N VAL A 580 48.89 -13.56 -21.45
CA VAL A 580 48.68 -13.38 -22.89
C VAL A 580 49.12 -14.57 -23.74
N VAL A 581 50.21 -15.25 -23.35
CA VAL A 581 50.71 -16.45 -24.05
C VAL A 581 49.71 -17.61 -23.92
N ALA A 582 49.19 -17.86 -22.72
CA ALA A 582 48.18 -18.89 -22.48
C ALA A 582 46.87 -18.61 -23.25
N THR A 583 46.49 -17.34 -23.36
CA THR A 583 45.34 -16.92 -24.19
C THR A 583 45.56 -17.24 -25.68
N CYS A 584 46.75 -17.00 -26.23
CA CYS A 584 47.09 -17.44 -27.59
C CYS A 584 47.11 -18.98 -27.73
N GLN A 585 47.60 -19.69 -26.71
CA GLN A 585 47.74 -21.15 -26.72
C GLN A 585 46.41 -21.92 -26.81
N LYS A 586 45.28 -21.28 -26.48
CA LYS A 586 43.92 -21.81 -26.72
C LYS A 586 43.70 -22.25 -28.18
N CYS A 587 44.35 -21.58 -29.14
CA CYS A 587 44.27 -21.90 -30.58
C CYS A 587 45.64 -22.18 -31.22
N HIS A 588 46.74 -21.70 -30.64
CA HIS A 588 48.10 -21.85 -31.16
C HIS A 588 49.01 -22.54 -30.13
N PRO A 589 49.02 -23.89 -30.04
CA PRO A 589 49.74 -24.62 -28.99
C PRO A 589 51.24 -24.27 -28.88
N GLY A 590 51.89 -23.95 -30.00
CA GLY A 590 53.30 -23.50 -30.05
C GLY A 590 53.52 -22.00 -29.81
N ALA A 591 52.51 -21.24 -29.37
CA ALA A 591 52.65 -19.81 -29.14
C ALA A 591 53.68 -19.53 -28.02
N THR A 592 54.63 -18.64 -28.33
CA THR A 592 55.67 -18.16 -27.43
C THR A 592 55.46 -16.69 -27.09
N ARG A 593 56.25 -16.16 -26.15
CA ARG A 593 56.22 -14.74 -25.78
C ARG A 593 56.52 -13.79 -26.95
N ARG A 594 57.33 -14.20 -27.93
CA ARG A 594 57.58 -13.41 -29.16
C ARG A 594 56.38 -13.45 -30.11
N PHE A 595 55.70 -14.61 -30.22
CA PHE A 595 54.47 -14.75 -31.00
C PHE A 595 53.32 -13.91 -30.42
N ALA A 596 53.12 -13.97 -29.10
CA ALA A 596 52.12 -13.16 -28.39
C ALA A 596 52.42 -11.65 -28.39
N GLY A 597 53.62 -11.24 -28.82
CA GLY A 597 53.97 -9.83 -29.06
C GLY A 597 53.41 -9.26 -30.37
N TYR A 598 52.70 -10.07 -31.17
CA TYR A 598 52.02 -9.60 -32.38
C TYR A 598 50.90 -8.60 -32.05
N LEU A 599 50.96 -7.41 -32.66
CA LEU A 599 50.02 -6.32 -32.39
C LEU A 599 48.70 -6.51 -33.14
N THR A 600 47.74 -7.23 -32.53
CA THR A 600 46.44 -7.62 -33.10
C THR A 600 45.49 -6.47 -33.51
N HIS A 601 45.84 -5.22 -33.23
CA HIS A 601 45.07 -4.03 -33.62
C HIS A 601 45.93 -2.93 -34.25
N ALA A 602 47.19 -3.24 -34.61
CA ALA A 602 48.07 -2.27 -35.27
C ALA A 602 47.54 -1.91 -36.67
N THR A 603 47.73 -0.65 -37.07
CA THR A 603 47.29 -0.15 -38.36
C THR A 603 48.34 0.77 -38.96
N HIS A 604 48.44 0.76 -40.29
CA HIS A 604 49.29 1.66 -41.05
C HIS A 604 48.65 3.05 -41.25
N HIS A 605 47.46 3.31 -40.68
CA HIS A 605 46.78 4.60 -40.73
C HIS A 605 47.13 5.56 -39.58
N ASP A 606 47.87 5.10 -38.57
CA ASP A 606 48.23 5.87 -37.37
C ASP A 606 49.77 6.07 -37.34
N PRO A 607 50.29 7.17 -37.91
CA PRO A 607 51.73 7.44 -37.96
C PRO A 607 52.32 7.83 -36.60
N GLU A 608 51.52 8.29 -35.65
CA GLU A 608 52.00 8.64 -34.30
C GLU A 608 52.23 7.39 -33.46
N LYS A 609 51.30 6.42 -33.53
CA LYS A 609 51.36 5.18 -32.74
C LYS A 609 52.15 4.06 -33.42
N TYR A 610 52.14 3.99 -34.76
CA TYR A 610 52.81 2.95 -35.53
C TYR A 610 53.63 3.52 -36.71
N PRO A 611 54.59 4.44 -36.47
CA PRO A 611 55.32 5.16 -37.52
C PRO A 611 56.01 4.23 -38.53
N ILE A 612 56.63 3.15 -38.06
CA ILE A 612 57.31 2.17 -38.93
C ILE A 612 56.31 1.48 -39.86
N LEU A 613 55.13 1.10 -39.35
CA LEU A 613 54.11 0.40 -40.13
C LEU A 613 53.46 1.31 -41.18
N PHE A 614 53.24 2.59 -40.84
CA PHE A 614 52.78 3.62 -41.77
C PHE A 614 53.74 3.77 -42.97
N TRP A 615 55.02 4.01 -42.71
CA TRP A 615 56.00 4.26 -43.78
C TRP A 615 56.30 3.02 -44.61
N VAL A 616 56.37 1.83 -44.00
CA VAL A 616 56.54 0.57 -44.75
C VAL A 616 55.35 0.30 -45.67
N PHE A 617 54.11 0.53 -45.20
CA PHE A 617 52.93 0.35 -46.05
C PHE A 617 52.93 1.29 -47.25
N TRP A 618 53.16 2.58 -47.05
CA TRP A 618 53.19 3.56 -48.14
C TRP A 618 54.36 3.33 -49.10
N GLY A 619 55.53 2.95 -48.60
CA GLY A 619 56.67 2.57 -49.42
C GLY A 619 56.40 1.35 -50.30
N MET A 620 55.85 0.27 -49.74
CA MET A 620 55.49 -0.94 -50.48
C MET A 620 54.34 -0.70 -51.48
N THR A 621 53.36 0.11 -51.10
CA THR A 621 52.24 0.48 -51.98
C THR A 621 52.71 1.35 -53.14
N GLY A 622 53.61 2.31 -52.89
CA GLY A 622 54.26 3.12 -53.91
C GLY A 622 55.10 2.29 -54.88
N LEU A 623 55.89 1.34 -54.36
CA LEU A 623 56.66 0.38 -55.17
C LEU A 623 55.74 -0.47 -56.06
N LEU A 624 54.63 -0.98 -55.51
CA LEU A 624 53.67 -1.80 -56.24
C LEU A 624 52.99 -1.01 -57.37
N ILE A 625 52.45 0.19 -57.06
CA ILE A 625 51.82 1.08 -58.05
C ILE A 625 52.85 1.48 -59.12
N GLY A 626 54.06 1.88 -58.71
CA GLY A 626 55.13 2.22 -59.64
C GLY A 626 55.47 1.07 -60.59
N THR A 627 55.58 -0.15 -60.07
CA THR A 627 55.84 -1.36 -60.88
C THR A 627 54.72 -1.63 -61.89
N PHE A 628 53.45 -1.54 -61.47
CA PHE A 628 52.31 -1.73 -62.38
C PHE A 628 52.18 -0.60 -63.41
N VAL A 629 52.45 0.66 -63.04
CA VAL A 629 52.40 1.80 -63.96
C VAL A 629 53.53 1.70 -65.00
N VAL A 630 54.77 1.47 -64.58
CA VAL A 630 55.92 1.33 -65.49
C VAL A 630 55.78 0.09 -66.37
N GLY A 631 55.47 -1.06 -65.78
CA GLY A 631 55.25 -2.31 -66.52
C GLY A 631 54.05 -2.24 -67.47
N GLY A 632 52.93 -1.66 -67.02
CA GLY A 632 51.73 -1.46 -67.83
C GLY A 632 51.96 -0.49 -69.00
N LEU A 633 52.61 0.65 -68.76
CA LEU A 633 53.01 1.58 -69.83
C LEU A 633 53.98 0.93 -70.81
N HIS A 634 54.98 0.20 -70.32
CA HIS A 634 55.90 -0.56 -71.18
C HIS A 634 55.13 -1.56 -72.06
N THR A 635 54.24 -2.37 -71.48
CA THR A 635 53.42 -3.32 -72.24
C THR A 635 52.49 -2.64 -73.25
N LEU A 636 51.83 -1.53 -72.88
CA LEU A 636 50.96 -0.75 -73.77
C LEU A 636 51.73 -0.13 -74.93
N LEU A 637 52.91 0.43 -74.69
CA LEU A 637 53.79 1.00 -75.73
C LEU A 637 54.41 -0.08 -76.63
N TRP A 638 54.61 -1.29 -76.12
CA TRP A 638 55.13 -2.43 -76.87
C TRP A 638 54.03 -3.20 -77.64
N LEU A 639 52.76 -3.06 -77.25
CA LEU A 639 51.63 -3.74 -77.87
C LEU A 639 51.49 -3.46 -79.38
N PRO A 640 51.58 -2.21 -79.90
CA PRO A 640 51.55 -1.95 -81.34
C PRO A 640 52.68 -2.67 -82.09
N ARG A 641 53.89 -2.67 -81.52
CA ARG A 641 55.07 -3.33 -82.10
C ARG A 641 54.91 -4.85 -82.15
N SER A 642 54.39 -5.45 -81.09
CA SER A 642 54.10 -6.89 -81.04
C SER A 642 53.00 -7.32 -82.01
N LEU A 643 51.94 -6.50 -82.18
CA LEU A 643 50.88 -6.71 -83.17
C LEU A 643 51.42 -6.54 -84.60
N GLN A 644 52.33 -5.59 -84.83
CA GLN A 644 53.00 -5.40 -86.12
C GLN A 644 53.89 -6.60 -86.47
N TRP A 645 54.67 -7.12 -85.52
CA TRP A 645 55.42 -8.37 -85.69
C TRP A 645 54.51 -9.58 -85.98
N LYS A 646 53.39 -9.71 -85.27
CA LYS A 646 52.41 -10.79 -85.50
C LYS A 646 51.75 -10.69 -86.89
N ARG A 647 51.54 -9.47 -87.41
CA ARG A 647 51.10 -9.25 -88.80
C ARG A 647 52.19 -9.63 -89.81
N GLN A 648 53.45 -9.26 -89.57
CA GLN A 648 54.59 -9.64 -90.41
C GLN A 648 54.77 -11.17 -90.48
N LEU A 649 54.69 -11.88 -89.34
CA LEU A 649 54.73 -13.35 -89.29
C LEU A 649 53.57 -14.00 -90.06
N LYS A 650 52.37 -13.39 -90.06
CA LYS A 650 51.24 -13.84 -90.88
C LYS A 650 51.37 -13.53 -92.38
N GLN A 651 52.26 -12.62 -92.77
CA GLN A 651 52.40 -12.13 -94.15
C GLN A 651 53.70 -12.59 -94.84
N GLY A 652 54.55 -13.40 -94.19
CA GLY A 652 55.90 -13.66 -94.66
C GLY A 652 56.45 -15.09 -94.46
N LYS A 653 56.28 -15.90 -95.52
CA LYS A 653 57.17 -17.01 -95.96
C LYS A 653 57.22 -18.31 -95.14
N GLN A 654 56.69 -19.38 -95.73
CA GLN A 654 57.30 -20.70 -95.63
C GLN A 654 58.78 -20.62 -96.10
N PRO A 655 59.72 -21.32 -95.45
CA PRO A 655 61.06 -21.51 -96.00
C PRO A 655 60.98 -22.43 -97.22
N LYS A 656 61.58 -22.02 -98.35
CA LYS A 656 61.82 -22.94 -99.46
C LYS A 656 62.85 -23.98 -99.02
N THR A 657 62.50 -25.25 -99.08
CA THR A 657 63.44 -26.36 -98.94
C THR A 657 64.50 -26.31 -100.02
N LYS A 658 65.76 -26.13 -99.62
CA LYS A 658 66.91 -26.67 -100.36
C LYS A 658 67.23 -28.03 -99.73
N GLN A 659 66.98 -29.11 -100.46
CA GLN A 659 67.58 -30.41 -100.16
C GLN A 659 68.84 -30.55 -101.01
N GLU A 660 70.00 -30.57 -100.36
CA GLU A 660 71.23 -31.13 -100.92
C GLU A 660 71.85 -32.07 -99.88
N GLN A 661 71.85 -33.36 -100.22
CA GLN A 661 72.88 -34.39 -99.94
C GLN A 661 73.15 -34.87 -98.50
N GLY A 662 73.01 -36.19 -98.31
CA GLY A 662 74.16 -37.04 -97.94
C GLY A 662 74.04 -37.92 -96.68
N THR A 663 73.97 -39.25 -96.90
CA THR A 663 74.57 -40.38 -96.12
C THR A 663 74.36 -40.45 -94.60
N ASP A 664 73.73 -41.50 -94.04
CA ASP A 664 74.32 -42.83 -93.74
C ASP A 664 75.62 -42.68 -92.91
N GLU A 665 75.73 -43.07 -91.63
CA GLU A 665 75.22 -44.25 -90.88
C GLU A 665 74.84 -43.92 -89.41
#